data_AF-E3G1D7-F1
#
_entry.id   AF-E3G1D7-F1
#
_cell.length_a   1.000
_cell.length_b   1.000
_cell.length_c   1.000
_cell.angle_alpha   90.00
_cell.angle_beta   90.00
_cell.angle_gamma   90.00
#
_symmetry.space_group_name_H-M   'P 1'
#
loop_
_entity.id
_entity.type
_entity.pdbx_description
1 polymer ?
#
loop_
_entity_poly.entity_id
_entity_poly.type
_entity_poly.pdbx_seq_one_letter_code
_entity_poly.pdbx_strand_id
1 'polypeptide(L)'
;MASNEDDHLICLQVTRRRLIQAGVSSGLVAAAGGLSLPFCVRSIAAENAIQPEEKAVWSSCTVNCGSRCLLRLHVRDDEVYWVESDTTGNDSYGQHQVRACLRGRSIRRRMNHPDRLKYPMKRVGKRGEGKFERISWDEALNIISENLKRILNDYGNEAVHVLYGTGVDGGNITNSNVPYRLMNSCGGYLSRYGSYSTAQISAAMTYLYGANEGNSPDDIENSRLVVMFGNNPAETRMSGGGVTYYVEQARERSNARMIIIDPRYSDTAAGREDEWIPILPGTDAALAAGIAWVLITENLVDQAFLDKYCIGYDEKTLPATAPANGHYKAYILGDGPDRVAKTPQWASTITGIPEDKIIKLANEIGAAKPAYICQGWGPQRHSNGEQTARAIAMLAILTGNVGVNGGNTGLREGTYDLGAEWFSLLENPVKTKISVFTWPDAIARGAEMTATRDGVRGKDKLDVPVKFMWCYASNTLINQNSDIARTHEILQDDQKCEMIVGIDHFLTSSAKYYDILLPDLMPTEQEDLIPHESAGNMAYVILGQPATSPKFERKPIYWMLSEVARRLGPDVWQTFTEGRTQHEWVRYLCEKTKERNPDMPDYEQMKTVGIYKRKCPDNHVVAFKSFREDPVANPLSTPSGKIEIFSERLANIANTWELKADEIINPLPVYAPGFEGHEDPAREEFPLQLTGFHYKGRTHSTYGNIDVLQQACPQEIWINPLDARARGIENGDVVNVFNKRGQMQIRAKVTPRIIPGVTAMGQGAWLKADMFGDKVDHGGSINILTSPRPSPLAKGNPSHSNLVQVTKA
;
A
#
# COMPACT_ATOMS: atom_id res chain seq x y z
N MET A 1 45.52 -53.11 -1.30
CA MET A 1 45.37 -51.73 -0.77
C MET A 1 45.42 -50.84 -2.00
N ALA A 2 44.29 -50.55 -2.66
CA ALA A 2 43.33 -49.49 -2.35
C ALA A 2 44.02 -48.12 -2.24
N SER A 3 43.73 -47.07 -3.02
CA SER A 3 42.84 -46.81 -4.17
C SER A 3 43.11 -45.35 -4.57
N ASN A 4 43.38 -45.02 -5.84
CA ASN A 4 43.19 -43.68 -6.43
C ASN A 4 43.43 -43.65 -7.96
N GLU A 5 42.75 -42.69 -8.62
CA GLU A 5 43.04 -42.00 -9.91
C GLU A 5 42.89 -42.84 -11.22
N ASP A 6 42.25 -42.41 -12.33
CA ASP A 6 41.97 -41.07 -12.87
C ASP A 6 40.85 -41.02 -13.94
N ASP A 7 40.18 -39.86 -13.97
CA ASP A 7 39.65 -39.01 -15.05
C ASP A 7 39.14 -39.52 -16.42
N HIS A 8 37.89 -39.13 -16.75
CA HIS A 8 37.54 -38.15 -17.82
C HIS A 8 36.02 -38.18 -18.12
N LEU A 9 35.27 -37.19 -17.63
CA LEU A 9 33.87 -36.94 -18.01
C LEU A 9 33.81 -35.86 -19.10
N ILE A 10 33.48 -36.29 -20.33
CA ILE A 10 33.28 -35.45 -21.51
C ILE A 10 32.00 -34.62 -21.35
N CYS A 11 32.17 -33.31 -21.54
CA CYS A 11 31.13 -32.31 -21.66
C CYS A 11 30.32 -32.52 -22.96
N LEU A 12 28.99 -32.67 -22.88
CA LEU A 12 28.09 -32.58 -24.03
C LEU A 12 27.01 -31.52 -23.75
N GLN A 13 27.14 -30.37 -24.41
CA GLN A 13 26.11 -29.33 -24.47
C GLN A 13 24.91 -29.82 -25.28
N VAL A 14 23.74 -29.92 -24.63
CA VAL A 14 22.47 -30.18 -25.32
C VAL A 14 21.81 -28.85 -25.67
N THR A 15 21.67 -28.54 -26.96
CA THR A 15 20.94 -27.36 -27.44
C THR A 15 19.50 -27.70 -27.81
N ARG A 16 18.60 -26.73 -27.62
CA ARG A 16 17.14 -26.77 -27.88
C ARG A 16 16.75 -27.33 -29.27
N ARG A 17 17.66 -27.28 -30.24
CA ARG A 17 17.45 -27.72 -31.63
C ARG A 17 17.54 -29.24 -31.82
N ARG A 18 18.26 -29.98 -30.96
CA ARG A 18 18.34 -31.46 -31.00
C ARG A 18 17.17 -32.15 -30.30
N LEU A 19 16.57 -31.51 -29.29
CA LEU A 19 15.40 -32.05 -28.57
C LEU A 19 14.15 -32.11 -29.48
N ILE A 20 14.00 -31.14 -30.39
CA ILE A 20 12.86 -31.06 -31.31
C ILE A 20 12.98 -32.07 -32.46
N GLN A 21 14.19 -32.48 -32.85
CA GLN A 21 14.40 -33.50 -33.88
C GLN A 21 14.20 -34.94 -33.35
N ALA A 22 14.29 -35.17 -32.04
CA ALA A 22 14.02 -36.48 -31.43
C ALA A 22 12.51 -36.77 -31.24
N GLY A 23 11.64 -35.77 -31.42
CA GLY A 23 10.20 -35.90 -31.16
C GLY A 23 9.34 -36.44 -32.31
N VAL A 24 9.92 -36.72 -33.48
CA VAL A 24 9.14 -37.06 -34.70
C VAL A 24 9.30 -38.53 -35.14
N SER A 25 10.07 -39.37 -34.44
CA SER A 25 10.37 -40.74 -34.92
C SER A 25 10.08 -41.89 -33.94
N SER A 26 9.20 -41.69 -32.95
CA SER A 26 8.87 -42.76 -31.97
C SER A 26 7.38 -43.10 -31.90
N GLY A 27 6.59 -42.62 -32.86
CA GLY A 27 5.18 -42.97 -33.01
C GLY A 27 5.00 -44.06 -34.06
N LEU A 28 5.42 -45.30 -33.78
CA LEU A 28 5.02 -46.55 -34.46
C LEU A 28 6.04 -47.63 -34.07
N VAL A 29 5.85 -48.31 -32.93
CA VAL A 29 6.14 -49.75 -32.65
C VAL A 29 5.83 -49.96 -31.17
N ALA A 30 4.55 -50.21 -30.84
CA ALA A 30 4.13 -50.92 -29.63
C ALA A 30 2.70 -51.46 -29.77
N ALA A 31 2.33 -51.88 -31.00
CA ALA A 31 1.19 -52.74 -31.22
C ALA A 31 1.74 -54.13 -31.52
N ALA A 32 1.55 -55.05 -30.56
CA ALA A 32 1.80 -56.51 -30.56
C ALA A 32 2.88 -56.95 -29.55
N GLY A 33 2.43 -57.64 -28.50
CA GLY A 33 3.30 -58.33 -27.54
C GLY A 33 2.79 -58.22 -26.12
N GLY A 34 1.91 -59.15 -25.72
CA GLY A 34 1.36 -59.24 -24.36
C GLY A 34 2.42 -59.62 -23.33
N LEU A 35 2.98 -58.61 -22.67
CA LEU A 35 3.73 -58.75 -21.42
C LEU A 35 3.03 -57.91 -20.35
N SER A 36 2.24 -58.57 -19.51
CA SER A 36 1.68 -57.99 -18.30
C SER A 36 2.78 -57.85 -17.23
N LEU A 37 3.19 -56.62 -16.92
CA LEU A 37 4.04 -56.33 -15.76
C LEU A 37 3.22 -56.48 -14.45
N PRO A 38 3.80 -57.01 -13.36
CA PRO A 38 3.06 -57.43 -12.15
C PRO A 38 2.61 -56.27 -11.24
N PHE A 39 2.56 -55.04 -11.75
CA PHE A 39 2.08 -53.86 -11.01
C PHE A 39 0.77 -53.28 -11.55
N CYS A 40 0.11 -53.93 -12.51
CA CYS A 40 -1.25 -53.57 -12.90
C CYS A 40 -2.26 -54.11 -11.88
N VAL A 41 -2.44 -53.39 -10.78
CA VAL A 41 -3.73 -53.41 -10.09
C VAL A 41 -4.73 -52.75 -11.04
N ARG A 42 -5.54 -53.55 -11.74
CA ARG A 42 -6.77 -53.06 -12.35
C ARG A 42 -7.66 -52.60 -11.20
N SER A 43 -7.86 -51.29 -11.07
CA SER A 43 -9.03 -50.82 -10.33
C SER A 43 -10.24 -51.40 -11.04
N ILE A 44 -10.98 -52.25 -10.35
CA ILE A 44 -12.38 -52.49 -10.71
C ILE A 44 -13.02 -51.13 -10.44
N ALA A 45 -13.21 -50.35 -11.51
CA ALA A 45 -13.99 -49.13 -11.44
C ALA A 45 -15.37 -49.55 -10.92
N ALA A 46 -15.73 -49.06 -9.74
CA ALA A 46 -17.10 -49.17 -9.28
C ALA A 46 -17.97 -48.49 -10.35
N GLU A 47 -18.83 -49.25 -11.03
CA GLU A 47 -19.76 -48.78 -12.06
C GLU A 47 -20.84 -47.82 -11.54
N ASN A 48 -20.67 -47.29 -10.32
CA ASN A 48 -21.50 -46.24 -9.71
C ASN A 48 -20.63 -45.18 -9.00
N ALA A 49 -19.44 -44.84 -9.51
CA ALA A 49 -18.75 -43.64 -9.08
C ALA A 49 -19.53 -42.43 -9.63
N ILE A 50 -20.34 -41.79 -8.78
CA ILE A 50 -20.91 -40.47 -9.03
C ILE A 50 -19.75 -39.58 -9.49
N GLN A 51 -19.78 -39.10 -10.73
CA GLN A 51 -18.82 -38.10 -11.17
C GLN A 51 -18.98 -36.91 -10.24
N PRO A 52 -17.93 -36.53 -9.48
CA PRO A 52 -18.05 -35.45 -8.52
C PRO A 52 -18.48 -34.18 -9.25
N GLU A 53 -19.53 -33.54 -8.76
CA GLU A 53 -20.11 -32.35 -9.38
C GLU A 53 -19.07 -31.23 -9.39
N GLU A 54 -18.64 -30.87 -10.60
CA GLU A 54 -17.68 -29.79 -10.81
C GLU A 54 -18.46 -28.48 -11.02
N LYS A 55 -18.13 -27.46 -10.23
CA LYS A 55 -18.68 -26.10 -10.42
C LYS A 55 -17.56 -25.09 -10.55
N ALA A 56 -17.83 -24.02 -11.31
CA ALA A 56 -16.95 -22.88 -11.40
C ALA A 56 -17.68 -21.63 -10.87
N VAL A 57 -17.08 -20.93 -9.91
CA VAL A 57 -17.64 -19.71 -9.35
C VAL A 57 -16.71 -18.52 -9.51
N TRP A 58 -17.28 -17.32 -9.59
CA TRP A 58 -16.52 -16.07 -9.66
C TRP A 58 -16.14 -15.56 -8.28
N SER A 59 -14.94 -15.02 -8.16
CA SER A 59 -14.46 -14.35 -6.94
C SER A 59 -13.34 -13.37 -7.28
N SER A 60 -12.68 -12.81 -6.26
CA SER A 60 -11.61 -11.82 -6.43
C SER A 60 -10.51 -11.94 -5.37
N CYS A 61 -9.31 -11.48 -5.74
CA CYS A 61 -8.24 -11.24 -4.78
C CYS A 61 -8.40 -9.85 -4.13
N THR A 62 -9.02 -9.79 -2.95
CA THR A 62 -9.46 -8.56 -2.27
C THR A 62 -8.46 -7.98 -1.25
N VAL A 63 -7.17 -8.27 -1.39
CA VAL A 63 -6.12 -7.61 -0.58
C VAL A 63 -5.94 -6.16 -1.03
N ASN A 64 -5.37 -5.31 -0.17
CA ASN A 64 -5.13 -3.88 -0.44
C ASN A 64 -4.00 -3.63 -1.47
N CYS A 65 -4.23 -4.06 -2.71
CA CYS A 65 -3.48 -3.67 -3.90
C CYS A 65 -4.33 -2.85 -4.87
N GLY A 66 -5.62 -2.60 -4.57
CA GLY A 66 -6.54 -1.81 -5.38
C GLY A 66 -7.04 -2.43 -6.70
N SER A 67 -6.34 -3.42 -7.26
CA SER A 67 -6.74 -4.02 -8.55
C SER A 67 -7.74 -5.17 -8.47
N ARG A 68 -8.02 -5.74 -7.29
CA ARG A 68 -9.18 -6.64 -7.03
C ARG A 68 -9.54 -7.62 -8.17
N CYS A 69 -8.53 -8.32 -8.69
CA CYS A 69 -8.63 -9.02 -9.97
C CYS A 69 -9.64 -10.17 -9.95
N LEU A 70 -10.34 -10.40 -11.07
CA LEU A 70 -11.28 -11.51 -11.21
C LEU A 70 -10.55 -12.85 -11.19
N LEU A 71 -11.13 -13.78 -10.44
CA LEU A 71 -10.73 -15.17 -10.32
C LEU A 71 -11.93 -16.05 -10.63
N ARG A 72 -11.71 -17.11 -11.40
CA ARG A 72 -12.68 -18.19 -11.56
C ARG A 72 -12.16 -19.42 -10.81
N LEU A 73 -12.89 -19.79 -9.78
CA LEU A 73 -12.51 -20.86 -8.86
C LEU A 73 -13.25 -22.13 -9.26
N HIS A 74 -12.49 -23.15 -9.65
CA HIS A 74 -13.02 -24.46 -10.03
C HIS A 74 -13.02 -25.37 -8.81
N VAL A 75 -14.19 -25.87 -8.48
CA VAL A 75 -14.50 -26.54 -7.22
C VAL A 75 -14.97 -27.96 -7.50
N ARG A 76 -14.42 -28.91 -6.75
CA ARG A 76 -14.81 -30.31 -6.75
C ARG A 76 -14.71 -30.82 -5.31
N ASP A 77 -15.70 -31.56 -4.84
CA ASP A 77 -15.73 -32.10 -3.46
C ASP A 77 -15.53 -31.02 -2.37
N ASP A 78 -16.15 -29.85 -2.56
CA ASP A 78 -16.01 -28.66 -1.69
C ASP A 78 -14.56 -28.13 -1.53
N GLU A 79 -13.71 -28.43 -2.52
CA GLU A 79 -12.33 -28.00 -2.58
C GLU A 79 -12.04 -27.27 -3.90
N VAL A 80 -11.37 -26.11 -3.81
CA VAL A 80 -10.84 -25.44 -5.00
C VAL A 80 -9.63 -26.22 -5.48
N TYR A 81 -9.72 -26.86 -6.65
CA TYR A 81 -8.59 -27.59 -7.24
C TYR A 81 -7.91 -26.79 -8.36
N TRP A 82 -8.54 -25.77 -8.93
CA TRP A 82 -7.96 -24.93 -9.97
C TRP A 82 -8.44 -23.48 -9.89
N VAL A 83 -7.58 -22.53 -10.29
CA VAL A 83 -7.86 -21.09 -10.30
C VAL A 83 -7.51 -20.56 -11.67
N GLU A 84 -8.52 -20.11 -12.40
CA GLU A 84 -8.34 -19.35 -13.63
C GLU A 84 -8.40 -17.86 -13.34
N SER A 85 -7.88 -17.09 -14.29
CA SER A 85 -7.99 -15.65 -14.28
C SER A 85 -9.13 -15.16 -15.16
N ASP A 86 -9.27 -13.84 -15.31
CA ASP A 86 -10.21 -13.26 -16.24
C ASP A 86 -9.93 -13.74 -17.67
N THR A 87 -10.90 -14.46 -18.24
CA THR A 87 -10.96 -14.87 -19.65
C THR A 87 -12.15 -14.24 -20.38
N THR A 88 -12.79 -13.24 -19.78
CA THR A 88 -13.97 -12.56 -20.34
C THR A 88 -13.57 -11.53 -21.39
N GLY A 89 -14.46 -11.28 -22.37
CA GLY A 89 -14.21 -10.31 -23.43
C GLY A 89 -13.14 -10.74 -24.44
N ASN A 90 -12.75 -9.81 -25.32
CA ASN A 90 -11.82 -10.04 -26.44
C ASN A 90 -10.38 -9.55 -26.18
N ASP A 91 -10.07 -9.17 -24.93
CA ASP A 91 -8.76 -8.67 -24.49
C ASP A 91 -8.25 -7.42 -25.25
N SER A 92 -9.15 -6.54 -25.69
CA SER A 92 -8.79 -5.27 -26.35
C SER A 92 -8.45 -4.15 -25.36
N TYR A 93 -7.54 -3.23 -25.71
CA TYR A 93 -7.19 -2.10 -24.84
C TYR A 93 -8.43 -1.26 -24.46
N GLY A 94 -8.56 -0.92 -23.17
CA GLY A 94 -9.78 -0.32 -22.61
C GLY A 94 -10.96 -1.26 -22.30
N GLN A 95 -10.88 -2.54 -22.70
CA GLN A 95 -11.84 -3.63 -22.40
C GLN A 95 -11.12 -4.97 -22.13
N HIS A 96 -9.88 -4.89 -21.65
CA HIS A 96 -8.97 -6.02 -21.58
C HIS A 96 -9.30 -6.93 -20.40
N GLN A 97 -8.66 -8.09 -20.36
CA GLN A 97 -8.83 -9.04 -19.28
C GLN A 97 -8.11 -8.56 -18.01
N VAL A 98 -8.82 -8.55 -16.89
CA VAL A 98 -8.32 -8.19 -15.55
C VAL A 98 -7.55 -9.36 -14.95
N ARG A 99 -6.47 -9.79 -15.64
CA ARG A 99 -5.71 -10.98 -15.28
C ARG A 99 -5.02 -10.81 -13.92
N ALA A 100 -5.18 -11.79 -13.03
CA ALA A 100 -4.59 -11.86 -11.73
C ALA A 100 -3.08 -12.04 -11.81
N CYS A 101 -2.38 -11.31 -10.94
CA CYS A 101 -0.95 -11.47 -10.71
C CYS A 101 -0.63 -12.77 -9.96
N LEU A 102 0.66 -13.03 -9.71
CA LEU A 102 1.16 -14.21 -8.97
C LEU A 102 0.44 -14.45 -7.63
N ARG A 103 0.08 -13.38 -6.90
CA ARG A 103 -0.65 -13.47 -5.62
C ARG A 103 -2.06 -14.01 -5.80
N GLY A 104 -2.82 -13.42 -6.72
CA GLY A 104 -4.19 -13.87 -7.02
C GLY A 104 -4.24 -15.30 -7.57
N ARG A 105 -3.27 -15.68 -8.42
CA ARG A 105 -3.13 -17.06 -8.93
C ARG A 105 -2.78 -18.06 -7.82
N SER A 106 -2.17 -17.61 -6.74
CA SER A 106 -1.84 -18.45 -5.59
C SER A 106 -2.97 -18.60 -4.56
N ILE A 107 -4.15 -17.98 -4.78
CA ILE A 107 -5.21 -17.90 -3.75
C ILE A 107 -5.63 -19.28 -3.22
N ARG A 108 -5.63 -20.32 -4.07
CA ARG A 108 -5.94 -21.70 -3.69
C ARG A 108 -5.03 -22.19 -2.55
N ARG A 109 -3.74 -21.88 -2.63
CA ARG A 109 -2.76 -22.25 -1.60
C ARG A 109 -3.03 -21.54 -0.28
N ARG A 110 -3.55 -20.30 -0.33
CA ARG A 110 -3.94 -19.54 0.85
C ARG A 110 -5.25 -20.08 1.46
N MET A 111 -6.25 -20.35 0.63
CA MET A 111 -7.54 -20.91 1.08
C MET A 111 -7.35 -22.22 1.84
N ASN A 112 -6.53 -23.12 1.27
CA ASN A 112 -6.29 -24.46 1.77
C ASN A 112 -5.03 -24.57 2.63
N HIS A 113 -4.48 -23.46 3.09
CA HIS A 113 -3.26 -23.46 3.89
C HIS A 113 -3.50 -24.16 5.25
N PRO A 114 -2.61 -25.06 5.71
CA PRO A 114 -2.81 -25.81 6.96
C PRO A 114 -2.93 -24.91 8.20
N ASP A 115 -2.21 -23.79 8.20
CA ASP A 115 -2.21 -22.81 9.31
C ASP A 115 -3.42 -21.86 9.34
N ARG A 116 -4.43 -22.06 8.48
CA ARG A 116 -5.68 -21.28 8.58
C ARG A 116 -6.31 -21.49 9.96
N LEU A 117 -6.74 -20.40 10.59
CA LEU A 117 -7.49 -20.45 11.84
C LEU A 117 -8.79 -21.24 11.66
N LYS A 118 -9.17 -22.00 12.69
CA LYS A 118 -10.27 -22.97 12.62
C LYS A 118 -11.37 -22.71 13.65
N TYR A 119 -11.00 -22.21 14.83
CA TYR A 119 -11.85 -22.09 16.00
C TYR A 119 -11.60 -20.75 16.71
N PRO A 120 -12.59 -20.21 17.44
CA PRO A 120 -12.38 -19.12 18.39
C PRO A 120 -11.36 -19.52 19.46
N MET A 121 -10.52 -18.57 19.84
CA MET A 121 -9.39 -18.82 20.74
C MET A 121 -9.22 -17.68 21.74
N LYS A 122 -8.86 -18.04 22.98
CA LYS A 122 -8.57 -17.12 24.08
C LYS A 122 -7.11 -17.25 24.51
N ARG A 123 -6.46 -16.12 24.74
CA ARG A 123 -5.06 -16.08 25.19
C ARG A 123 -4.93 -16.69 26.58
N VAL A 124 -3.92 -17.56 26.76
CA VAL A 124 -3.56 -18.18 28.06
C VAL A 124 -2.13 -17.87 28.52
N GLY A 125 -1.37 -17.11 27.72
CA GLY A 125 -0.01 -16.68 28.02
C GLY A 125 0.17 -15.15 27.94
N LYS A 126 1.40 -14.66 27.94
CA LYS A 126 1.66 -13.22 27.71
C LYS A 126 1.40 -12.84 26.25
N ARG A 127 0.97 -11.60 26.01
CA ARG A 127 0.84 -11.07 24.64
C ARG A 127 2.18 -11.17 23.92
N GLY A 128 2.19 -11.80 22.74
CA GLY A 128 3.37 -12.07 21.94
C GLY A 128 3.85 -13.53 21.97
N GLU A 129 3.45 -14.33 22.97
CA GLU A 129 3.80 -15.76 23.02
C GLU A 129 3.00 -16.60 22.01
N GLY A 130 1.82 -16.11 21.58
CA GLY A 130 0.94 -16.85 20.69
C GLY A 130 0.31 -18.12 21.30
N LYS A 131 0.21 -18.18 22.63
CA LYS A 131 -0.41 -19.30 23.37
C LYS A 131 -1.90 -19.05 23.59
N PHE A 132 -2.72 -19.93 23.02
CA PHE A 132 -4.17 -19.84 23.08
C PHE A 132 -4.80 -21.18 23.49
N GLU A 133 -5.95 -21.11 24.16
CA GLU A 133 -6.88 -22.22 24.29
C GLU A 133 -8.08 -22.02 23.36
N ARG A 134 -8.64 -23.12 22.85
CA ARG A 134 -9.88 -23.08 22.07
C ARG A 134 -11.05 -22.82 23.02
N ILE A 135 -11.92 -21.90 22.63
CA ILE A 135 -13.17 -21.58 23.33
C ILE A 135 -14.36 -21.71 22.38
N SER A 136 -15.57 -21.70 22.92
CA SER A 136 -16.79 -21.67 22.11
C SER A 136 -17.04 -20.28 21.52
N TRP A 137 -17.85 -20.19 20.46
CA TRP A 137 -18.32 -18.90 19.93
C TRP A 137 -19.10 -18.09 20.97
N ASP A 138 -19.99 -18.72 21.73
CA ASP A 138 -20.78 -18.01 22.74
C ASP A 138 -19.90 -17.44 23.84
N GLU A 139 -18.92 -18.20 24.32
CA GLU A 139 -17.94 -17.72 25.29
C GLU A 139 -17.14 -16.54 24.74
N ALA A 140 -16.63 -16.65 23.51
CA ALA A 140 -15.86 -15.57 22.89
C ALA A 140 -16.68 -14.28 22.76
N LEU A 141 -17.91 -14.40 22.23
CA LEU A 141 -18.81 -13.27 22.01
C LEU A 141 -19.25 -12.64 23.34
N ASN A 142 -19.48 -13.44 24.39
CA ASN A 142 -19.81 -12.92 25.73
C ASN A 142 -18.63 -12.16 26.33
N ILE A 143 -17.42 -12.74 26.33
CA ILE A 143 -16.21 -12.08 26.84
C ILE A 143 -15.98 -10.72 26.15
N ILE A 144 -16.12 -10.69 24.82
CA ILE A 144 -15.97 -9.47 24.03
C ILE A 144 -17.02 -8.42 24.41
N SER A 145 -18.31 -8.80 24.38
CA SER A 145 -19.40 -7.86 24.63
C SER A 145 -19.43 -7.35 26.07
N GLU A 146 -19.13 -8.18 27.05
CA GLU A 146 -19.05 -7.79 28.47
C GLU A 146 -17.89 -6.82 28.72
N ASN A 147 -16.69 -7.09 28.17
CA ASN A 147 -15.57 -6.17 28.29
C ASN A 147 -15.81 -4.85 27.57
N LEU A 148 -16.39 -4.89 26.36
CA LEU A 148 -16.71 -3.68 25.62
C LEU A 148 -17.73 -2.82 26.39
N LYS A 149 -18.81 -3.41 26.93
CA LYS A 149 -19.77 -2.69 27.78
C LYS A 149 -19.11 -2.06 29.00
N ARG A 150 -18.26 -2.81 29.70
CA ARG A 150 -17.53 -2.31 30.87
C ARG A 150 -16.64 -1.13 30.49
N ILE A 151 -15.82 -1.25 29.43
CA ILE A 151 -14.92 -0.17 29.00
C ILE A 151 -15.69 1.08 28.55
N LEU A 152 -16.80 0.90 27.83
CA LEU A 152 -17.68 2.01 27.44
C LEU A 152 -18.28 2.70 28.67
N ASN A 153 -18.65 1.96 29.70
CA ASN A 153 -19.17 2.51 30.96
C ASN A 153 -18.10 3.22 31.80
N ASP A 154 -16.93 2.61 31.93
CA ASP A 154 -15.88 3.06 32.86
C ASP A 154 -15.03 4.19 32.27
N TYR A 155 -14.81 4.20 30.95
CA TYR A 155 -13.90 5.13 30.26
C TYR A 155 -14.54 5.91 29.11
N GLY A 156 -15.71 5.50 28.61
CA GLY A 156 -16.37 6.12 27.47
C GLY A 156 -15.85 5.69 26.10
N ASN A 157 -16.52 6.15 25.03
CA ASN A 157 -16.25 5.72 23.65
C ASN A 157 -14.84 6.08 23.13
N GLU A 158 -14.20 7.13 23.66
CA GLU A 158 -12.83 7.50 23.27
C GLU A 158 -11.76 6.50 23.75
N ALA A 159 -12.09 5.60 24.68
CA ALA A 159 -11.18 4.53 25.09
C ALA A 159 -11.19 3.32 24.12
N VAL A 160 -12.08 3.31 23.12
CA VAL A 160 -12.16 2.24 22.12
C VAL A 160 -11.54 2.72 20.81
N HIS A 161 -10.62 1.92 20.25
CA HIS A 161 -10.00 2.19 18.96
C HIS A 161 -10.21 1.02 18.00
N VAL A 162 -10.42 1.32 16.72
CA VAL A 162 -10.44 0.32 15.65
C VAL A 162 -9.18 0.49 14.82
N LEU A 163 -8.28 -0.49 14.93
CA LEU A 163 -6.96 -0.46 14.33
C LEU A 163 -7.03 -0.56 12.80
N TYR A 164 -6.12 0.12 12.12
CA TYR A 164 -5.97 0.05 10.66
C TYR A 164 -5.71 -1.38 10.17
N GLY A 165 -6.57 -1.91 9.29
CA GLY A 165 -6.49 -3.25 8.70
C GLY A 165 -6.54 -3.21 7.18
N THR A 166 -5.79 -4.10 6.52
CA THR A 166 -5.61 -4.09 5.04
C THR A 166 -5.48 -5.47 4.41
N GLY A 167 -5.53 -6.54 5.22
CA GLY A 167 -5.46 -7.92 4.73
C GLY A 167 -6.74 -8.38 4.02
N VAL A 168 -7.84 -7.66 4.25
CA VAL A 168 -9.16 -7.79 3.62
C VAL A 168 -9.75 -6.38 3.47
N ASP A 169 -9.83 -5.88 2.24
CA ASP A 169 -10.17 -4.47 1.98
C ASP A 169 -10.99 -4.26 0.69
N GLY A 170 -10.99 -5.26 -0.20
CA GLY A 170 -11.57 -5.12 -1.54
C GLY A 170 -13.07 -5.39 -1.66
N GLY A 171 -13.71 -6.00 -0.65
CA GLY A 171 -15.15 -6.27 -0.66
C GLY A 171 -15.99 -5.07 -0.22
N ASN A 172 -17.31 -5.13 -0.38
CA ASN A 172 -18.22 -4.11 0.11
C ASN A 172 -18.61 -4.35 1.58
N ILE A 173 -18.87 -5.61 1.93
CA ILE A 173 -19.12 -6.04 3.31
C ILE A 173 -17.89 -6.73 3.89
N THR A 174 -17.17 -7.53 3.08
CA THR A 174 -15.92 -8.18 3.47
C THR A 174 -14.75 -7.18 3.39
N ASN A 175 -14.76 -6.20 4.29
CA ASN A 175 -13.69 -5.20 4.41
C ASN A 175 -13.51 -4.70 5.85
N SER A 176 -12.46 -3.88 6.03
CA SER A 176 -12.04 -3.37 7.34
C SER A 176 -12.91 -2.26 7.94
N ASN A 177 -14.02 -1.91 7.28
CA ASN A 177 -14.93 -0.87 7.78
C ASN A 177 -16.10 -1.41 8.62
N VAL A 178 -16.39 -2.72 8.60
CA VAL A 178 -17.51 -3.28 9.38
C VAL A 178 -17.38 -3.03 10.89
N PRO A 179 -16.18 -3.12 11.52
CA PRO A 179 -16.02 -2.74 12.92
C PRO A 179 -16.30 -1.25 13.18
N TYR A 180 -16.02 -0.36 12.22
CA TYR A 180 -16.38 1.06 12.35
C TYR A 180 -17.90 1.23 12.44
N ARG A 181 -18.66 0.50 11.62
CA ARG A 181 -20.13 0.57 11.66
C ARG A 181 -20.68 0.07 12.99
N LEU A 182 -20.17 -1.04 13.53
CA LEU A 182 -20.55 -1.53 14.86
C LEU A 182 -20.30 -0.47 15.94
N MET A 183 -19.12 0.16 15.92
CA MET A 183 -18.82 1.17 16.91
C MET A 183 -19.70 2.42 16.77
N ASN A 184 -19.98 2.84 15.53
CA ASN A 184 -20.88 3.96 15.27
C ASN A 184 -22.32 3.66 15.70
N SER A 185 -22.77 2.39 15.68
CA SER A 185 -24.08 2.00 16.21
C SER A 185 -24.14 1.92 17.75
N CYS A 186 -23.00 2.01 18.46
CA CYS A 186 -22.94 2.02 19.93
C CYS A 186 -22.26 3.27 20.52
N GLY A 187 -22.45 4.43 19.88
CA GLY A 187 -21.99 5.73 20.42
C GLY A 187 -20.60 6.17 19.93
N GLY A 188 -20.02 5.49 18.95
CA GLY A 188 -18.78 5.88 18.29
C GLY A 188 -17.52 5.31 18.95
N TYR A 189 -16.38 5.80 18.49
CA TYR A 189 -15.04 5.36 18.94
C TYR A 189 -13.99 6.44 18.63
N LEU A 190 -12.82 6.36 19.28
CA LEU A 190 -11.67 7.19 18.94
C LEU A 190 -11.18 6.83 17.54
N SER A 191 -11.48 7.68 16.57
CA SER A 191 -11.15 7.42 15.17
C SER A 191 -9.72 7.84 14.84
N ARG A 192 -9.31 7.57 13.59
CA ARG A 192 -8.00 7.95 13.07
C ARG A 192 -8.13 8.86 11.85
N TYR A 193 -7.12 9.67 11.62
CA TYR A 193 -6.87 10.31 10.32
C TYR A 193 -5.60 9.74 9.68
N GLY A 194 -5.46 9.91 8.36
CA GLY A 194 -4.34 9.37 7.59
C GLY A 194 -4.44 7.85 7.38
N SER A 195 -3.49 7.31 6.60
CA SER A 195 -3.32 5.87 6.34
C SER A 195 -1.84 5.51 6.29
N TYR A 196 -1.51 4.23 6.52
CA TYR A 196 -0.15 3.71 6.26
C TYR A 196 0.18 3.65 4.77
N SER A 197 -0.66 4.15 3.86
CA SER A 197 -0.32 4.25 2.44
C SER A 197 0.06 5.69 2.06
N THR A 198 -0.70 6.67 2.55
CA THR A 198 -0.72 8.02 1.96
C THR A 198 -0.77 9.16 2.97
N ALA A 199 -0.57 8.93 4.28
CA ALA A 199 -0.78 9.95 5.31
C ALA A 199 -0.11 11.30 4.99
N GLN A 200 1.15 11.31 4.56
CA GLN A 200 1.92 12.53 4.36
C GLN A 200 1.51 13.26 3.08
N ILE A 201 1.47 12.57 1.95
CA ILE A 201 1.04 13.18 0.68
C ILE A 201 -0.41 13.66 0.74
N SER A 202 -1.33 12.87 1.32
CA SER A 202 -2.73 13.27 1.43
C SER A 202 -2.92 14.52 2.29
N ALA A 203 -2.21 14.61 3.42
CA ALA A 203 -2.23 15.81 4.24
C ALA A 203 -1.64 17.02 3.50
N ALA A 204 -0.49 16.86 2.86
CA ALA A 204 0.21 17.94 2.18
C ALA A 204 -0.59 18.51 1.01
N MET A 205 -1.23 17.65 0.21
CA MET A 205 -2.00 18.05 -0.97
C MET A 205 -3.32 18.75 -0.63
N THR A 206 -3.89 18.52 0.56
CA THR A 206 -5.02 19.32 1.08
C THR A 206 -4.66 20.81 1.24
N TYR A 207 -3.38 21.12 1.48
CA TYR A 207 -2.91 22.52 1.58
C TYR A 207 -2.52 23.12 0.24
N LEU A 208 -2.22 22.30 -0.78
CA LEU A 208 -1.80 22.76 -2.11
C LEU A 208 -2.96 22.82 -3.11
N TYR A 209 -3.69 21.71 -3.27
CA TYR A 209 -4.79 21.56 -4.23
C TYR A 209 -6.17 21.48 -3.57
N GLY A 210 -6.23 21.20 -2.26
CA GLY A 210 -7.51 20.91 -1.57
C GLY A 210 -8.05 19.50 -1.85
N ALA A 211 -7.43 18.75 -2.75
CA ALA A 211 -7.81 17.39 -3.14
C ALA A 211 -6.58 16.53 -3.50
N ASN A 212 -6.80 15.24 -3.77
CA ASN A 212 -5.76 14.27 -4.14
C ASN A 212 -6.12 13.59 -5.47
N GLU A 213 -6.00 14.32 -6.57
CA GLU A 213 -6.41 13.86 -7.89
C GLU A 213 -5.22 13.84 -8.86
N GLY A 214 -5.23 12.88 -9.77
CA GLY A 214 -4.26 12.77 -10.87
C GLY A 214 -4.93 12.21 -12.12
N ASN A 215 -4.29 12.38 -13.27
CA ASN A 215 -4.78 11.84 -14.53
C ASN A 215 -4.65 10.31 -14.55
N SER A 216 -5.57 9.62 -15.22
CA SER A 216 -5.47 8.17 -15.39
C SER A 216 -4.24 7.79 -16.23
N PRO A 217 -3.59 6.65 -15.97
CA PRO A 217 -2.35 6.28 -16.66
C PRO A 217 -2.52 6.04 -18.16
N ASP A 218 -3.74 5.74 -18.62
CA ASP A 218 -4.06 5.65 -20.05
C ASP A 218 -3.94 6.99 -20.79
N ASP A 219 -4.03 8.13 -20.09
CA ASP A 219 -3.87 9.47 -20.68
C ASP A 219 -2.40 9.74 -21.11
N ILE A 220 -1.46 8.88 -20.73
CA ILE A 220 -0.07 8.91 -21.23
C ILE A 220 -0.01 8.79 -22.76
N GLU A 221 -1.07 8.30 -23.42
CA GLU A 221 -1.16 8.28 -24.89
C GLU A 221 -1.14 9.69 -25.50
N ASN A 222 -1.43 10.73 -24.70
CA ASN A 222 -1.39 12.13 -25.09
C ASN A 222 -0.10 12.85 -24.64
N SER A 223 0.82 12.16 -23.96
CA SER A 223 2.04 12.75 -23.39
C SER A 223 3.23 12.72 -24.34
N ARG A 224 4.15 13.69 -24.18
CA ARG A 224 5.48 13.65 -24.86
C ARG A 224 6.59 13.12 -23.96
N LEU A 225 6.45 13.36 -22.66
CA LEU A 225 7.38 12.96 -21.61
C LEU A 225 6.60 12.40 -20.44
N VAL A 226 7.11 11.34 -19.83
CA VAL A 226 6.63 10.72 -18.60
C VAL A 226 7.76 10.74 -17.59
N VAL A 227 7.56 11.38 -16.44
CA VAL A 227 8.54 11.43 -15.34
C VAL A 227 7.92 10.83 -14.09
N MET A 228 8.54 9.78 -13.57
CA MET A 228 8.03 9.01 -12.43
C MET A 228 8.97 9.06 -11.24
N PHE A 229 8.54 9.67 -10.13
CA PHE A 229 9.29 9.71 -8.88
C PHE A 229 8.89 8.56 -7.95
N GLY A 230 9.80 7.62 -7.68
CA GLY A 230 9.62 6.50 -6.75
C GLY A 230 8.35 5.68 -7.00
N ASN A 231 7.91 5.60 -8.26
CA ASN A 231 6.68 4.94 -8.67
C ASN A 231 6.97 3.61 -9.36
N ASN A 232 6.46 2.52 -8.80
CA ASN A 232 6.77 1.16 -9.25
C ASN A 232 5.50 0.32 -9.47
N PRO A 233 4.66 0.64 -10.47
CA PRO A 233 3.47 -0.14 -10.78
C PRO A 233 3.79 -1.60 -11.12
N ALA A 234 4.95 -1.93 -11.69
CA ALA A 234 5.30 -3.30 -12.08
C ALA A 234 5.53 -4.25 -10.89
N GLU A 235 5.62 -3.74 -9.65
CA GLU A 235 5.60 -4.57 -8.43
C GLU A 235 4.30 -4.39 -7.63
N THR A 236 3.71 -3.18 -7.69
CA THR A 236 2.59 -2.80 -6.83
C THR A 236 1.21 -2.97 -7.48
N ARG A 237 1.14 -3.06 -8.82
CA ARG A 237 -0.06 -3.07 -9.68
C ARG A 237 0.15 -3.93 -10.94
N MET A 238 0.57 -5.19 -10.74
CA MET A 238 0.96 -6.15 -11.79
C MET A 238 -0.18 -6.80 -12.60
N SER A 239 -1.44 -6.63 -12.19
CA SER A 239 -2.56 -7.32 -12.83
C SER A 239 -2.90 -6.75 -14.21
N GLY A 240 -3.71 -7.47 -14.97
CA GLY A 240 -4.24 -7.02 -16.26
C GLY A 240 -5.03 -5.71 -16.12
N GLY A 241 -5.83 -5.52 -15.07
CA GLY A 241 -6.45 -4.23 -14.76
C GLY A 241 -5.59 -3.32 -13.87
N GLY A 242 -4.27 -3.54 -13.81
CA GLY A 242 -3.35 -2.77 -12.99
C GLY A 242 -2.63 -1.69 -13.80
N VAL A 243 -2.10 -0.68 -13.12
CA VAL A 243 -1.42 0.49 -13.71
C VAL A 243 -0.30 0.12 -14.69
N THR A 244 0.43 -0.97 -14.44
CA THR A 244 1.54 -1.40 -15.34
C THR A 244 1.06 -1.60 -16.77
N TYR A 245 -0.07 -2.29 -16.96
CA TYR A 245 -0.59 -2.57 -18.29
C TYR A 245 -0.93 -1.28 -19.04
N TYR A 246 -1.55 -0.32 -18.35
CA TYR A 246 -1.89 0.97 -18.93
C TYR A 246 -0.67 1.80 -19.32
N VAL A 247 0.33 1.89 -18.44
CA VAL A 247 1.56 2.64 -18.72
C VAL A 247 2.23 2.12 -19.99
N GLU A 248 2.38 0.79 -20.11
CA GLU A 248 2.99 0.18 -21.31
C GLU A 248 2.17 0.45 -22.57
N GLN A 249 0.85 0.20 -22.52
CA GLN A 249 -0.01 0.38 -23.68
C GLN A 249 -0.11 1.85 -24.11
N ALA A 250 -0.26 2.78 -23.17
CA ALA A 250 -0.34 4.20 -23.45
C ALA A 250 0.99 4.72 -24.02
N ARG A 251 2.12 4.27 -23.47
CA ARG A 251 3.46 4.64 -23.97
C ARG A 251 3.76 4.08 -25.35
N GLU A 252 3.37 2.84 -25.66
CA GLU A 252 3.48 2.27 -27.01
C GLU A 252 2.73 3.12 -28.06
N ARG A 253 1.64 3.79 -27.66
CA ARG A 253 0.83 4.65 -28.53
C ARG A 253 1.40 6.06 -28.68
N SER A 254 1.88 6.66 -27.59
CA SER A 254 2.46 8.01 -27.62
C SER A 254 3.90 8.06 -28.08
N ASN A 255 4.65 6.97 -27.94
CA ASN A 255 6.11 6.96 -27.96
C ASN A 255 6.73 7.97 -26.97
N ALA A 256 6.02 8.25 -25.86
CA ALA A 256 6.49 9.20 -24.87
C ALA A 256 7.80 8.71 -24.25
N ARG A 257 8.77 9.64 -24.13
CA ARG A 257 10.00 9.37 -23.39
C ARG A 257 9.65 9.13 -21.92
N MET A 258 10.19 8.09 -21.29
CA MET A 258 9.93 7.73 -19.90
C MET A 258 11.21 7.80 -19.06
N ILE A 259 11.20 8.66 -18.05
CA ILE A 259 12.28 8.86 -17.09
C ILE A 259 11.79 8.39 -15.71
N ILE A 260 12.56 7.50 -15.09
CA ILE A 260 12.26 6.98 -13.74
C ILE A 260 13.32 7.50 -12.77
N ILE A 261 12.87 8.12 -11.69
CA ILE A 261 13.70 8.66 -10.61
C ILE A 261 13.46 7.78 -9.38
N ASP A 262 14.41 6.92 -9.03
CA ASP A 262 14.26 5.94 -7.95
C ASP A 262 15.65 5.51 -7.42
N PRO A 263 15.88 5.34 -6.11
CA PRO A 263 17.13 4.76 -5.60
C PRO A 263 17.39 3.32 -6.07
N ARG A 264 16.35 2.60 -6.49
CA ARG A 264 16.42 1.23 -6.98
C ARG A 264 16.08 1.20 -8.47
N TYR A 265 16.87 0.44 -9.22
CA TYR A 265 16.52 0.06 -10.58
C TYR A 265 15.40 -0.98 -10.53
N SER A 266 14.16 -0.50 -10.38
CA SER A 266 12.95 -1.27 -10.07
C SER A 266 12.48 -2.16 -11.23
N ASP A 267 11.48 -3.03 -11.00
CA ASP A 267 10.91 -3.83 -12.09
C ASP A 267 10.06 -3.00 -13.08
N THR A 268 9.66 -1.76 -12.74
CA THR A 268 9.05 -0.80 -13.70
C THR A 268 10.09 -0.25 -14.65
N ALA A 269 11.31 0.01 -14.18
CA ALA A 269 12.44 0.34 -15.04
C ALA A 269 12.81 -0.90 -15.88
N ALA A 270 13.77 -1.72 -15.44
CA ALA A 270 14.11 -3.01 -16.05
C ALA A 270 14.14 -3.04 -17.61
N GLY A 271 14.57 -1.94 -18.24
CA GLY A 271 14.73 -1.79 -19.69
C GLY A 271 13.51 -1.25 -20.43
N ARG A 272 12.47 -0.80 -19.71
CA ARG A 272 11.28 -0.15 -20.29
C ARG A 272 11.41 1.36 -20.32
N GLU A 273 12.18 1.91 -19.39
CA GLU A 273 12.52 3.32 -19.31
C GLU A 273 13.52 3.73 -20.39
N ASP A 274 13.49 5.01 -20.78
CA ASP A 274 14.55 5.59 -21.60
C ASP A 274 15.71 6.12 -20.75
N GLU A 275 15.46 6.43 -19.48
CA GLU A 275 16.48 6.85 -18.52
C GLU A 275 16.07 6.52 -17.08
N TRP A 276 17.00 5.95 -16.32
CA TRP A 276 16.91 5.82 -14.87
C TRP A 276 17.83 6.84 -14.21
N ILE A 277 17.27 7.66 -13.33
CA ILE A 277 18.00 8.64 -12.54
C ILE A 277 18.08 8.13 -11.09
N PRO A 278 19.24 7.63 -10.66
CA PRO A 278 19.45 7.17 -9.29
C PRO A 278 19.47 8.34 -8.31
N ILE A 279 18.49 8.41 -7.40
CA ILE A 279 18.39 9.48 -6.40
C ILE A 279 18.66 8.96 -4.98
N LEU A 280 19.32 9.77 -4.15
CA LEU A 280 19.44 9.51 -2.72
C LEU A 280 18.05 9.61 -2.03
N PRO A 281 17.63 8.60 -1.24
CA PRO A 281 16.31 8.60 -0.61
C PRO A 281 16.07 9.82 0.29
N GLY A 282 14.90 10.45 0.13
CA GLY A 282 14.48 11.63 0.90
C GLY A 282 15.01 12.96 0.37
N THR A 283 15.65 12.97 -0.81
CA THR A 283 16.24 14.19 -1.42
C THR A 283 15.48 14.70 -2.64
N ASP A 284 14.35 14.09 -3.00
CA ASP A 284 13.56 14.43 -4.19
C ASP A 284 13.12 15.90 -4.23
N ALA A 285 12.84 16.52 -3.07
CA ALA A 285 12.50 17.93 -3.01
C ALA A 285 13.68 18.86 -3.40
N ALA A 286 14.92 18.45 -3.13
CA ALA A 286 16.10 19.18 -3.57
C ALA A 286 16.28 19.05 -5.08
N LEU A 287 16.06 17.86 -5.66
CA LEU A 287 16.03 17.69 -7.11
C LEU A 287 14.97 18.58 -7.76
N ALA A 288 13.74 18.57 -7.24
CA ALA A 288 12.65 19.39 -7.77
C ALA A 288 12.98 20.89 -7.69
N ALA A 289 13.61 21.35 -6.60
CA ALA A 289 14.05 22.74 -6.47
C ALA A 289 15.19 23.10 -7.45
N GLY A 290 16.14 22.19 -7.68
CA GLY A 290 17.20 22.33 -8.69
C GLY A 290 16.66 22.45 -10.11
N ILE A 291 15.66 21.62 -10.45
CA ILE A 291 14.94 21.68 -11.72
C ILE A 291 14.17 23.01 -11.83
N ALA A 292 13.45 23.40 -10.79
CA ALA A 292 12.69 24.64 -10.76
C ALA A 292 13.59 25.87 -10.98
N TRP A 293 14.82 25.86 -10.45
CA TRP A 293 15.78 26.92 -10.71
C TRP A 293 16.06 27.09 -12.20
N VAL A 294 16.39 26.01 -12.91
CA VAL A 294 16.64 26.03 -14.35
C VAL A 294 15.39 26.49 -15.12
N LEU A 295 14.22 25.93 -14.79
CA LEU A 295 12.96 26.33 -15.43
C LEU A 295 12.70 27.84 -15.29
N ILE A 296 13.00 28.42 -14.13
CA ILE A 296 12.81 29.85 -13.87
C ILE A 296 13.86 30.70 -14.59
N THR A 297 15.15 30.34 -14.49
CA THR A 297 16.24 31.14 -15.07
C THR A 297 16.30 31.07 -16.59
N GLU A 298 15.84 29.98 -17.18
CA GLU A 298 15.75 29.81 -18.63
C GLU A 298 14.37 30.20 -19.20
N ASN A 299 13.47 30.73 -18.35
CA ASN A 299 12.13 31.19 -18.75
C ASN A 299 11.28 30.08 -19.42
N LEU A 300 11.34 28.86 -18.88
CA LEU A 300 10.59 27.69 -19.33
C LEU A 300 9.30 27.45 -18.53
N VAL A 301 9.01 28.30 -17.53
CA VAL A 301 7.76 28.24 -16.77
C VAL A 301 6.56 28.73 -17.58
N ASP A 302 5.38 28.16 -17.34
CA ASP A 302 4.10 28.66 -17.85
C ASP A 302 3.60 29.81 -16.95
N GLN A 303 4.13 31.02 -17.17
CA GLN A 303 3.77 32.19 -16.37
C GLN A 303 2.26 32.52 -16.46
N ALA A 304 1.61 32.28 -17.61
CA ALA A 304 0.19 32.53 -17.77
C ALA A 304 -0.66 31.56 -16.91
N PHE A 305 -0.23 30.29 -16.80
CA PHE A 305 -0.80 29.34 -15.85
C PHE A 305 -0.64 29.85 -14.41
N LEU A 306 0.58 30.22 -14.02
CA LEU A 306 0.90 30.61 -12.65
C LEU A 306 0.09 31.84 -12.21
N ASP A 307 0.01 32.86 -13.05
CA ASP A 307 -0.74 34.10 -12.78
C ASP A 307 -2.24 33.86 -12.61
N LYS A 308 -2.82 32.98 -13.42
CA LYS A 308 -4.27 32.76 -13.46
C LYS A 308 -4.73 31.78 -12.38
N TYR A 309 -4.02 30.68 -12.20
CA TYR A 309 -4.50 29.51 -11.45
C TYR A 309 -3.82 29.31 -10.08
N CYS A 310 -2.78 30.07 -9.74
CA CYS A 310 -2.01 29.88 -8.51
C CYS A 310 -1.99 31.11 -7.60
N ILE A 311 -1.62 30.89 -6.33
CA ILE A 311 -1.19 31.94 -5.39
C ILE A 311 0.18 31.58 -4.80
N GLY A 312 1.03 32.58 -4.55
CA GLY A 312 2.31 32.42 -3.86
C GLY A 312 3.51 31.98 -4.72
N TYR A 313 3.43 32.09 -6.04
CA TYR A 313 4.58 31.80 -6.91
C TYR A 313 5.60 32.96 -6.90
N ASP A 314 5.10 34.17 -7.09
CA ASP A 314 5.84 35.43 -7.14
C ASP A 314 5.13 36.53 -6.34
N GLU A 315 5.72 37.71 -6.22
CA GLU A 315 5.14 38.83 -5.47
C GLU A 315 3.75 39.26 -5.99
N LYS A 316 3.47 39.07 -7.30
CA LYS A 316 2.17 39.41 -7.90
C LYS A 316 1.04 38.51 -7.38
N THR A 317 1.36 37.24 -7.13
CA THR A 317 0.39 36.22 -6.73
C THR A 317 0.44 35.91 -5.23
N LEU A 318 1.37 36.52 -4.49
CA LEU A 318 1.56 36.31 -3.07
C LEU A 318 0.42 36.96 -2.25
N PRO A 319 -0.17 36.27 -1.25
CA PRO A 319 -1.15 36.89 -0.35
C PRO A 319 -0.56 38.08 0.40
N ALA A 320 -1.34 39.15 0.58
CA ALA A 320 -0.89 40.39 1.23
C ALA A 320 -0.44 40.20 2.71
N THR A 321 -0.85 39.11 3.33
CA THR A 321 -0.48 38.70 4.70
C THR A 321 0.88 38.02 4.77
N ALA A 322 1.42 37.55 3.64
CA ALA A 322 2.71 36.90 3.58
C ALA A 322 3.85 37.95 3.59
N PRO A 323 5.04 37.61 4.12
CA PRO A 323 6.17 38.51 4.10
C PRO A 323 6.67 38.74 2.66
N ALA A 324 7.22 39.94 2.39
CA ALA A 324 7.89 40.21 1.12
C ALA A 324 8.98 39.17 0.83
N ASN A 325 9.10 38.74 -0.44
CA ASN A 325 9.94 37.61 -0.85
C ASN A 325 9.56 36.26 -0.18
N GLY A 326 8.35 36.16 0.38
CA GLY A 326 7.80 34.93 0.95
C GLY A 326 7.25 33.94 -0.08
N HIS A 327 7.41 34.23 -1.37
CA HIS A 327 6.91 33.43 -2.48
C HIS A 327 7.93 32.38 -2.97
N TYR A 328 7.46 31.38 -3.71
CA TYR A 328 8.28 30.24 -4.15
C TYR A 328 9.48 30.64 -5.01
N LYS A 329 9.29 31.56 -5.97
CA LYS A 329 10.37 32.03 -6.84
C LYS A 329 11.55 32.65 -6.06
N ALA A 330 11.29 33.38 -4.98
CA ALA A 330 12.35 33.95 -4.15
C ALA A 330 13.10 32.86 -3.36
N TYR A 331 12.40 31.84 -2.86
CA TYR A 331 13.03 30.67 -2.26
C TYR A 331 13.96 29.95 -3.26
N ILE A 332 13.52 29.76 -4.52
CA ILE A 332 14.33 29.09 -5.54
C ILE A 332 15.55 29.91 -5.94
N LEU A 333 15.40 31.23 -6.15
CA LEU A 333 16.49 32.10 -6.60
C LEU A 333 17.45 32.52 -5.48
N GLY A 334 17.12 32.25 -4.20
CA GLY A 334 17.94 32.63 -3.05
C GLY A 334 17.66 34.04 -2.53
N ASP A 335 16.56 34.66 -2.96
CA ASP A 335 16.11 35.97 -2.49
C ASP A 335 15.22 35.88 -1.23
N GLY A 336 14.82 34.66 -0.86
CA GLY A 336 14.05 34.34 0.34
C GLY A 336 14.87 34.32 1.63
N PRO A 337 14.26 33.92 2.77
CA PRO A 337 14.89 33.99 4.08
C PRO A 337 16.19 33.18 4.25
N ASP A 338 16.32 32.04 3.54
CA ASP A 338 17.49 31.17 3.66
C ASP A 338 18.72 31.68 2.89
N ARG A 339 18.54 32.66 1.98
CA ARG A 339 19.60 33.27 1.17
C ARG A 339 20.43 32.29 0.33
N VAL A 340 19.85 31.14 -0.03
CA VAL A 340 20.54 30.09 -0.80
C VAL A 340 19.82 29.83 -2.11
N ALA A 341 20.46 30.13 -3.24
CA ALA A 341 19.94 29.78 -4.55
C ALA A 341 19.94 28.25 -4.74
N LYS A 342 18.84 27.71 -5.23
CA LYS A 342 18.65 26.26 -5.44
C LYS A 342 19.20 25.81 -6.79
N THR A 343 20.45 26.16 -7.06
CA THR A 343 21.10 25.87 -8.35
C THR A 343 21.22 24.36 -8.62
N PRO A 344 21.47 23.94 -9.88
CA PRO A 344 21.82 22.56 -10.18
C PRO A 344 22.97 22.03 -9.34
N GLN A 345 23.99 22.84 -9.05
CA GLN A 345 25.09 22.45 -8.18
C GLN A 345 24.67 22.21 -6.73
N TRP A 346 23.81 23.07 -6.19
CA TRP A 346 23.23 22.88 -4.86
C TRP A 346 22.45 21.57 -4.79
N ALA A 347 21.58 21.31 -5.77
CA ALA A 347 20.81 20.08 -5.84
C ALA A 347 21.71 18.84 -6.06
N SER A 348 22.77 18.95 -6.87
CA SER A 348 23.72 17.87 -7.12
C SER A 348 24.41 17.41 -5.84
N THR A 349 24.84 18.36 -5.01
CA THR A 349 25.49 18.10 -3.73
C THR A 349 24.61 17.28 -2.78
N ILE A 350 23.31 17.57 -2.75
CA ILE A 350 22.35 16.91 -1.83
C ILE A 350 21.87 15.58 -2.40
N THR A 351 21.57 15.53 -3.70
CA THR A 351 20.88 14.39 -4.33
C THR A 351 21.83 13.31 -4.84
N GLY A 352 23.11 13.66 -5.02
CA GLY A 352 24.10 12.81 -5.68
C GLY A 352 23.93 12.72 -7.20
N ILE A 353 22.99 13.47 -7.78
CA ILE A 353 22.74 13.49 -9.23
C ILE A 353 23.65 14.54 -9.89
N PRO A 354 24.37 14.22 -10.97
CA PRO A 354 25.22 15.19 -11.67
C PRO A 354 24.48 16.46 -12.13
N GLU A 355 25.14 17.61 -12.08
CA GLU A 355 24.57 18.92 -12.49
C GLU A 355 24.00 18.91 -13.91
N ASP A 356 24.73 18.33 -14.86
CA ASP A 356 24.35 18.24 -16.27
C ASP A 356 23.07 17.41 -16.45
N LYS A 357 22.87 16.38 -15.63
CA LYS A 357 21.65 15.57 -15.61
C LYS A 357 20.46 16.34 -15.08
N ILE A 358 20.65 17.17 -14.05
CA ILE A 358 19.59 18.03 -13.50
C ILE A 358 19.17 19.06 -14.55
N ILE A 359 20.13 19.72 -15.21
CA ILE A 359 19.88 20.70 -16.27
C ILE A 359 19.15 20.03 -17.46
N LYS A 360 19.64 18.88 -17.92
CA LYS A 360 19.02 18.12 -19.01
C LYS A 360 17.57 17.77 -18.68
N LEU A 361 17.31 17.22 -17.49
CA LEU A 361 15.97 16.85 -17.04
C LEU A 361 15.05 18.07 -16.97
N ALA A 362 15.53 19.21 -16.48
CA ALA A 362 14.77 20.45 -16.45
C ALA A 362 14.38 20.93 -17.85
N ASN A 363 15.31 20.88 -18.80
CA ASN A 363 15.06 21.25 -20.20
C ASN A 363 14.09 20.30 -20.89
N GLU A 364 14.19 18.99 -20.64
CA GLU A 364 13.22 18.00 -21.14
C GLU A 364 11.82 18.26 -20.57
N ILE A 365 11.69 18.55 -19.27
CA ILE A 365 10.42 18.88 -18.61
C ILE A 365 9.84 20.20 -19.16
N GLY A 366 10.64 21.26 -19.28
CA GLY A 366 10.18 22.57 -19.76
C GLY A 366 9.80 22.59 -21.24
N ALA A 367 10.45 21.76 -22.07
CA ALA A 367 10.16 21.65 -23.49
C ALA A 367 8.96 20.73 -23.80
N ALA A 368 8.64 19.78 -22.93
CA ALA A 368 7.56 18.82 -23.13
C ALA A 368 6.19 19.44 -22.85
N LYS A 369 5.38 19.60 -23.91
CA LYS A 369 4.00 20.09 -23.84
C LYS A 369 3.05 19.06 -24.46
N PRO A 370 2.36 18.21 -23.68
CA PRO A 370 2.40 18.09 -22.21
C PRO A 370 3.42 17.06 -21.68
N ALA A 371 3.71 17.14 -20.38
CA ALA A 371 4.51 16.17 -19.63
C ALA A 371 3.69 15.53 -18.49
N TYR A 372 3.64 14.20 -18.46
CA TYR A 372 3.03 13.42 -17.40
C TYR A 372 4.01 13.25 -16.25
N ILE A 373 3.86 14.04 -15.19
CA ILE A 373 4.72 13.96 -14.00
C ILE A 373 3.92 13.30 -12.89
N CYS A 374 4.39 12.18 -12.35
CA CYS A 374 3.74 11.50 -11.24
C CYS A 374 4.72 11.05 -10.16
N GLN A 375 4.18 10.77 -8.99
CA GLN A 375 4.94 10.20 -7.88
C GLN A 375 4.22 9.00 -7.28
N GLY A 376 5.02 8.00 -6.88
CA GLY A 376 4.55 6.88 -6.09
C GLY A 376 4.44 7.25 -4.61
N TRP A 377 4.24 6.23 -3.78
CA TRP A 377 4.21 6.43 -2.33
C TRP A 377 5.59 6.40 -1.67
N GLY A 378 6.67 6.06 -2.39
CA GLY A 378 8.03 6.04 -1.84
C GLY A 378 8.49 7.39 -1.28
N PRO A 379 8.45 8.48 -2.07
CA PRO A 379 8.97 9.79 -1.66
C PRO A 379 8.31 10.36 -0.39
N GLN A 380 6.99 10.14 -0.21
CA GLN A 380 6.27 10.62 0.97
C GLN A 380 6.48 9.75 2.23
N ARG A 381 7.29 8.70 2.19
CA ARG A 381 7.53 7.78 3.33
C ARG A 381 8.79 8.11 4.12
N HIS A 382 9.35 9.28 3.87
CA HIS A 382 10.46 9.84 4.61
C HIS A 382 9.97 10.79 5.70
N SER A 383 10.87 11.20 6.58
CA SER A 383 10.62 12.15 7.68
C SER A 383 10.24 13.56 7.20
N ASN A 384 10.58 13.89 5.96
CA ASN A 384 10.28 15.14 5.26
C ASN A 384 9.26 14.95 4.11
N GLY A 385 8.50 13.86 4.11
CA GLY A 385 7.71 13.43 2.96
C GLY A 385 6.56 14.37 2.58
N GLU A 386 6.01 15.17 3.50
CA GLU A 386 5.01 16.20 3.16
C GLU A 386 5.58 17.29 2.25
N GLN A 387 6.83 17.69 2.51
CA GLN A 387 7.52 18.70 1.71
C GLN A 387 7.90 18.14 0.35
N THR A 388 8.48 16.95 0.35
CA THR A 388 8.84 16.21 -0.87
C THR A 388 7.65 16.04 -1.81
N ALA A 389 6.49 15.64 -1.29
CA ALA A 389 5.30 15.45 -2.11
C ALA A 389 4.89 16.74 -2.83
N ARG A 390 4.86 17.87 -2.12
CA ARG A 390 4.51 19.18 -2.70
C ARG A 390 5.58 19.67 -3.67
N ALA A 391 6.86 19.46 -3.38
CA ALA A 391 7.96 19.88 -4.24
C ALA A 391 7.94 19.17 -5.59
N ILE A 392 7.63 17.86 -5.62
CA ILE A 392 7.46 17.13 -6.90
C ILE A 392 6.26 17.69 -7.68
N ALA A 393 5.14 17.99 -7.00
CA ALA A 393 3.97 18.59 -7.65
C ALA A 393 4.26 19.97 -8.27
N MET A 394 5.21 20.73 -7.72
CA MET A 394 5.63 22.00 -8.31
C MET A 394 6.12 21.86 -9.75
N LEU A 395 6.71 20.73 -10.14
CA LEU A 395 7.16 20.54 -11.53
C LEU A 395 5.99 20.59 -12.51
N ALA A 396 4.87 19.96 -12.17
CA ALA A 396 3.66 20.01 -12.99
C ALA A 396 2.99 21.40 -12.99
N ILE A 397 3.03 22.10 -11.85
CA ILE A 397 2.49 23.46 -11.69
C ILE A 397 3.29 24.47 -12.51
N LEU A 398 4.62 24.43 -12.41
CA LEU A 398 5.52 25.37 -13.08
C LEU A 398 5.43 25.28 -14.60
N THR A 399 5.14 24.10 -15.15
CA THR A 399 5.03 23.89 -16.61
C THR A 399 3.59 23.79 -17.12
N GLY A 400 2.59 24.06 -16.26
CA GLY A 400 1.18 24.14 -16.66
C GLY A 400 0.53 22.81 -17.08
N ASN A 401 1.02 21.67 -16.56
CA ASN A 401 0.52 20.32 -16.88
C ASN A 401 -0.73 19.90 -16.08
N VAL A 402 -1.22 20.75 -15.17
CA VAL A 402 -2.41 20.48 -14.36
C VAL A 402 -3.69 20.75 -15.18
N GLY A 403 -4.63 19.80 -15.19
CA GLY A 403 -5.94 19.99 -15.82
C GLY A 403 -5.98 19.82 -17.34
N VAL A 404 -4.96 19.22 -17.94
CA VAL A 404 -4.87 18.98 -19.39
C VAL A 404 -4.62 17.50 -19.69
N ASN A 405 -5.10 17.01 -20.84
CA ASN A 405 -4.75 15.68 -21.34
C ASN A 405 -3.23 15.56 -21.56
N GLY A 406 -2.67 14.38 -21.33
CA GLY A 406 -1.24 14.07 -21.42
C GLY A 406 -0.39 14.72 -20.32
N GLY A 407 -0.99 15.51 -19.43
CA GLY A 407 -0.38 16.06 -18.22
C GLY A 407 -0.64 15.16 -17.01
N ASN A 408 -0.29 15.66 -15.84
CA ASN A 408 -0.71 15.13 -14.54
C ASN A 408 -0.43 16.20 -13.46
N THR A 409 -0.92 16.01 -12.25
CA THR A 409 -0.81 16.96 -11.14
C THR A 409 0.49 16.84 -10.35
N GLY A 410 1.38 15.91 -10.73
CA GLY A 410 2.51 15.53 -9.89
C GLY A 410 2.11 14.65 -8.70
N LEU A 411 0.83 14.31 -8.51
CA LEU A 411 0.40 13.24 -7.60
C LEU A 411 0.50 11.86 -8.29
N ARG A 412 0.00 10.83 -7.61
CA ARG A 412 -0.17 9.49 -8.17
C ARG A 412 -1.27 9.46 -9.24
N GLU A 413 -1.29 8.40 -10.05
CA GLU A 413 -2.23 8.25 -11.16
C GLU A 413 -3.68 8.09 -10.69
N GLY A 414 -4.62 8.65 -11.46
CA GLY A 414 -6.05 8.54 -11.25
C GLY A 414 -6.68 7.26 -11.83
N THR A 415 -7.97 7.11 -11.60
CA THR A 415 -8.77 5.97 -12.08
C THR A 415 -10.20 6.44 -12.31
N TYR A 416 -10.89 5.83 -13.26
CA TYR A 416 -12.31 6.05 -13.49
C TYR A 416 -13.12 5.30 -12.43
N ASP A 417 -14.06 5.97 -11.79
CA ASP A 417 -14.98 5.35 -10.82
C ASP A 417 -16.32 5.02 -11.48
N LEU A 418 -16.81 3.79 -11.25
CA LEU A 418 -18.11 3.30 -11.73
C LEU A 418 -19.27 3.83 -10.88
N GLY A 419 -18.99 4.38 -9.70
CA GLY A 419 -20.01 4.84 -8.75
C GLY A 419 -20.75 3.69 -8.08
N ALA A 420 -20.04 2.58 -7.77
CA ALA A 420 -20.62 1.44 -7.06
C ALA A 420 -21.20 1.87 -5.70
N GLU A 421 -22.35 1.32 -5.33
CA GLU A 421 -22.94 1.60 -4.02
C GLU A 421 -22.14 0.92 -2.91
N TRP A 422 -21.94 1.64 -1.82
CA TRP A 422 -21.17 1.17 -0.68
C TRP A 422 -22.05 0.90 0.54
N PHE A 423 -21.63 -0.09 1.31
CA PHE A 423 -22.18 -0.41 2.62
C PHE A 423 -22.06 0.83 3.49
N SER A 424 -23.24 1.37 3.83
CA SER A 424 -23.32 2.68 4.47
C SER A 424 -22.51 2.71 5.76
N LEU A 425 -21.69 3.73 5.92
CA LEU A 425 -21.05 4.02 7.19
C LEU A 425 -21.94 4.97 7.97
N LEU A 426 -22.34 4.53 9.16
CA LEU A 426 -23.05 5.37 10.11
C LEU A 426 -22.14 6.53 10.54
N GLU A 427 -22.71 7.64 10.97
CA GLU A 427 -21.92 8.75 11.51
C GLU A 427 -21.22 8.33 12.81
N ASN A 428 -19.93 8.67 12.94
CA ASN A 428 -19.25 8.57 14.23
C ASN A 428 -19.53 9.84 15.05
N PRO A 429 -20.25 9.77 16.18
CA PRO A 429 -20.50 10.92 17.03
C PRO A 429 -19.21 11.41 17.73
N VAL A 430 -18.23 10.53 17.96
CA VAL A 430 -16.91 10.92 18.48
C VAL A 430 -16.13 11.63 17.37
N LYS A 431 -15.89 12.93 17.56
CA LYS A 431 -15.15 13.76 16.59
C LYS A 431 -13.64 13.75 16.83
N THR A 432 -13.21 13.28 18.00
CA THR A 432 -11.81 13.16 18.39
C THR A 432 -11.09 12.13 17.52
N LYS A 433 -9.91 12.49 17.01
CA LYS A 433 -9.09 11.62 16.17
C LYS A 433 -7.61 11.73 16.51
N ILE A 434 -6.91 10.61 16.37
CA ILE A 434 -5.45 10.54 16.39
C ILE A 434 -4.89 10.22 15.01
N SER A 435 -3.58 10.39 14.82
CA SER A 435 -2.92 9.83 13.64
C SER A 435 -3.03 8.31 13.65
N VAL A 436 -3.19 7.71 12.46
CA VAL A 436 -3.13 6.26 12.24
C VAL A 436 -1.84 5.62 12.76
N PHE A 437 -0.77 6.40 12.94
CA PHE A 437 0.55 5.92 13.34
C PHE A 437 0.80 6.00 14.85
N THR A 438 0.12 6.89 15.56
CA THR A 438 0.41 7.21 16.97
C THR A 438 -0.49 6.45 17.96
N TRP A 439 -1.17 5.39 17.51
CA TRP A 439 -2.00 4.56 18.41
C TRP A 439 -1.22 3.91 19.57
N PRO A 440 0.08 3.52 19.46
CA PRO A 440 0.80 3.01 20.62
C PRO A 440 0.99 4.08 21.69
N ASP A 441 1.18 5.34 21.29
CA ASP A 441 1.25 6.48 22.21
C ASP A 441 -0.10 6.73 22.87
N ALA A 442 -1.21 6.56 22.14
CA ALA A 442 -2.55 6.70 22.70
C ALA A 442 -2.86 5.65 23.78
N ILE A 443 -2.19 4.48 23.74
CA ILE A 443 -2.22 3.49 24.83
C ILE A 443 -1.29 3.91 25.96
N ALA A 444 -0.02 4.21 25.65
CA ALA A 444 1.02 4.38 26.65
C ALA A 444 0.92 5.68 27.45
N ARG A 445 0.50 6.77 26.79
CA ARG A 445 0.51 8.15 27.30
C ARG A 445 -0.66 8.98 26.75
N GLY A 446 -1.81 8.34 26.45
CA GLY A 446 -2.92 8.98 25.75
C GLY A 446 -3.35 10.31 26.37
N ALA A 447 -3.53 10.37 27.69
CA ALA A 447 -3.94 11.59 28.41
C ALA A 447 -2.95 12.77 28.30
N GLU A 448 -1.72 12.53 27.86
CA GLU A 448 -0.72 13.57 27.62
C GLU A 448 -0.80 14.12 26.19
N MET A 449 -1.41 13.41 25.24
CA MET A 449 -1.39 13.75 23.81
C MET A 449 -2.22 15.01 23.51
N THR A 450 -1.61 16.00 22.86
CA THR A 450 -2.26 17.30 22.55
C THR A 450 -2.43 17.54 21.04
N ALA A 451 -3.27 18.52 20.69
CA ALA A 451 -3.49 18.94 19.31
C ALA A 451 -2.25 19.54 18.66
N THR A 452 -1.50 20.36 19.40
CA THR A 452 -0.33 21.12 18.91
C THR A 452 0.95 20.28 18.83
N ARG A 453 1.11 19.28 19.70
CA ARG A 453 2.31 18.44 19.76
C ARG A 453 2.14 17.12 19.04
N ASP A 454 1.04 16.42 19.33
CA ASP A 454 0.77 15.04 18.87
C ASP A 454 -0.22 15.00 17.69
N GLY A 455 -0.81 16.13 17.32
CA GLY A 455 -1.77 16.23 16.22
C GLY A 455 -3.14 15.63 16.54
N VAL A 456 -3.57 15.64 17.80
CA VAL A 456 -4.96 15.31 18.15
C VAL A 456 -5.91 16.26 17.39
N ARG A 457 -6.99 15.73 16.82
CA ARG A 457 -8.01 16.53 16.12
C ARG A 457 -9.36 16.39 16.81
N GLY A 458 -10.19 17.42 16.75
CA GLY A 458 -11.53 17.45 17.34
C GLY A 458 -11.58 17.91 18.81
N LYS A 459 -10.44 17.92 19.50
CA LYS A 459 -10.22 18.44 20.86
C LYS A 459 -8.77 18.89 21.02
N ASP A 460 -8.48 19.63 22.10
CA ASP A 460 -7.13 20.10 22.43
C ASP A 460 -6.20 18.99 22.95
N LYS A 461 -6.77 17.92 23.52
CA LYS A 461 -6.05 16.72 23.99
C LYS A 461 -6.96 15.49 24.04
N LEU A 462 -6.39 14.31 24.21
CA LEU A 462 -7.17 13.12 24.57
C LEU A 462 -7.47 13.11 26.07
N ASP A 463 -8.69 12.72 26.43
CA ASP A 463 -9.13 12.65 27.82
C ASP A 463 -8.78 11.30 28.47
N VAL A 464 -8.80 10.23 27.68
CA VAL A 464 -8.58 8.86 28.13
C VAL A 464 -7.62 8.12 27.19
N PRO A 465 -6.78 7.20 27.71
CA PRO A 465 -5.99 6.32 26.86
C PRO A 465 -6.86 5.25 26.18
N VAL A 466 -6.34 4.65 25.11
CA VAL A 466 -6.98 3.51 24.46
C VAL A 466 -6.93 2.28 25.37
N LYS A 467 -8.09 1.74 25.72
CA LYS A 467 -8.28 0.54 26.55
C LYS A 467 -8.74 -0.68 25.76
N PHE A 468 -9.54 -0.49 24.72
CA PHE A 468 -10.05 -1.56 23.87
C PHE A 468 -9.61 -1.37 22.42
N MET A 469 -9.15 -2.45 21.77
CA MET A 469 -8.80 -2.44 20.35
C MET A 469 -9.53 -3.50 19.54
N TRP A 470 -10.14 -3.09 18.44
CA TRP A 470 -10.57 -3.98 17.36
C TRP A 470 -9.49 -4.11 16.30
N CYS A 471 -9.10 -5.34 15.96
CA CYS A 471 -8.12 -5.65 14.92
C CYS A 471 -8.72 -6.61 13.88
N TYR A 472 -9.26 -6.09 12.77
CA TYR A 472 -9.72 -6.92 11.66
C TYR A 472 -8.69 -6.98 10.54
N ALA A 473 -8.31 -8.20 10.12
CA ALA A 473 -7.38 -8.45 9.02
C ALA A 473 -6.14 -7.53 9.07
N SER A 474 -5.62 -7.31 10.28
CA SER A 474 -4.63 -6.27 10.57
C SER A 474 -3.37 -6.88 11.15
N ASN A 475 -2.29 -6.79 10.37
CA ASN A 475 -0.94 -7.06 10.90
C ASN A 475 -0.24 -5.75 11.34
N THR A 476 -1.01 -4.71 11.68
CA THR A 476 -0.47 -3.39 12.02
C THR A 476 0.11 -3.35 13.43
N LEU A 477 -0.56 -4.03 14.38
CA LEU A 477 -0.16 -4.07 15.78
C LEU A 477 1.32 -4.45 15.96
N ILE A 478 1.74 -5.56 15.35
CA ILE A 478 3.11 -6.08 15.37
C ILE A 478 3.44 -6.60 13.96
N ASN A 479 3.72 -5.69 13.02
CA ASN A 479 4.46 -5.95 11.77
C ASN A 479 4.55 -4.70 10.89
N GLN A 480 3.44 -3.96 10.74
CA GLN A 480 3.38 -2.80 9.84
C GLN A 480 3.63 -1.46 10.54
N ASN A 481 3.35 -1.35 11.85
CA ASN A 481 3.74 -0.20 12.64
C ASN A 481 5.24 -0.20 12.94
N SER A 482 5.81 0.99 13.15
CA SER A 482 7.23 1.14 13.46
C SER A 482 7.58 0.74 14.89
N ASP A 483 8.86 0.42 15.10
CA ASP A 483 9.44 0.06 16.38
C ASP A 483 8.68 -1.07 17.08
N ILE A 484 8.87 -2.26 16.53
CA ILE A 484 8.25 -3.50 17.03
C ILE A 484 8.65 -3.76 18.49
N ALA A 485 9.90 -3.50 18.88
CA ALA A 485 10.38 -3.74 20.23
C ALA A 485 9.66 -2.85 21.25
N ARG A 486 9.54 -1.55 20.97
CA ARG A 486 8.79 -0.61 21.80
C ARG A 486 7.31 -0.99 21.90
N THR A 487 6.70 -1.36 20.78
CA THR A 487 5.28 -1.73 20.74
C THR A 487 5.03 -3.02 21.53
N HIS A 488 5.94 -4.01 21.44
CA HIS A 488 5.91 -5.21 22.26
C HIS A 488 5.92 -4.88 23.75
N GLU A 489 6.80 -3.97 24.19
CA GLU A 489 6.92 -3.53 25.59
C GLU A 489 5.69 -2.81 26.11
N ILE A 490 5.09 -1.92 25.31
CA ILE A 490 3.84 -1.23 25.66
C ILE A 490 2.72 -2.24 25.91
N LEU A 491 2.63 -3.27 25.06
CA LEU A 491 1.57 -4.27 25.10
C LEU A 491 1.78 -5.38 26.15
N GLN A 492 2.93 -5.42 26.85
CA GLN A 492 3.12 -6.36 27.95
C GLN A 492 2.28 -6.01 29.19
N ASP A 493 1.86 -4.75 29.32
CA ASP A 493 1.02 -4.29 30.41
C ASP A 493 -0.46 -4.31 30.01
N ASP A 494 -1.16 -5.37 30.44
CA ASP A 494 -2.59 -5.55 30.18
C ASP A 494 -3.45 -4.44 30.82
N GLN A 495 -2.94 -3.67 31.81
CA GLN A 495 -3.68 -2.52 32.36
C GLN A 495 -3.65 -1.30 31.43
N LYS A 496 -2.64 -1.19 30.56
CA LYS A 496 -2.56 -0.08 29.60
C LYS A 496 -3.59 -0.24 28.49
N CYS A 497 -3.68 -1.43 27.90
CA CYS A 497 -4.72 -1.82 26.96
C CYS A 497 -5.36 -3.12 27.44
N GLU A 498 -6.59 -3.03 27.93
CA GLU A 498 -7.29 -4.08 28.66
C GLU A 498 -7.82 -5.21 27.77
N MET A 499 -8.13 -4.92 26.50
CA MET A 499 -8.68 -5.90 25.59
C MET A 499 -8.31 -5.62 24.13
N ILE A 500 -7.77 -6.63 23.45
CA ILE A 500 -7.49 -6.62 22.02
C ILE A 500 -8.20 -7.80 21.38
N VAL A 501 -9.20 -7.49 20.55
CA VAL A 501 -9.98 -8.48 19.81
C VAL A 501 -9.52 -8.52 18.37
N GLY A 502 -9.08 -9.70 17.94
CA GLY A 502 -8.61 -9.93 16.58
C GLY A 502 -9.52 -10.85 15.78
N ILE A 503 -9.75 -10.49 14.52
CA ILE A 503 -10.45 -11.30 13.54
C ILE A 503 -9.51 -11.45 12.34
N ASP A 504 -9.02 -12.66 12.07
CA ASP A 504 -8.01 -12.93 11.06
C ASP A 504 -8.22 -14.30 10.39
N HIS A 505 -7.49 -14.56 9.31
CA HIS A 505 -7.43 -15.86 8.64
C HIS A 505 -6.31 -16.75 9.18
N PHE A 506 -5.27 -16.16 9.75
CA PHE A 506 -4.03 -16.81 10.17
C PHE A 506 -3.55 -16.29 11.52
N LEU A 507 -2.73 -17.07 12.22
CA LEU A 507 -1.95 -16.60 13.35
C LEU A 507 -0.78 -15.72 12.86
N THR A 508 -1.09 -14.49 12.46
CA THR A 508 -0.12 -13.47 12.03
C THR A 508 0.78 -13.01 13.19
N SER A 509 1.82 -12.23 12.90
CA SER A 509 2.69 -11.62 13.91
C SER A 509 1.91 -10.79 14.94
N SER A 510 0.94 -9.98 14.49
CA SER A 510 -0.02 -9.28 15.36
C SER A 510 -0.94 -10.22 16.13
N ALA A 511 -1.39 -11.31 15.49
CA ALA A 511 -2.37 -12.19 16.12
C ALA A 511 -1.85 -12.89 17.38
N LYS A 512 -0.53 -12.98 17.57
CA LYS A 512 0.10 -13.45 18.81
C LYS A 512 -0.16 -12.55 20.03
N TYR A 513 -0.66 -11.33 19.83
CA TYR A 513 -0.89 -10.32 20.87
C TYR A 513 -2.37 -10.10 21.18
N TYR A 514 -3.27 -10.79 20.49
CA TYR A 514 -4.70 -10.65 20.75
C TYR A 514 -5.11 -11.44 22.00
N ASP A 515 -6.11 -10.94 22.72
CA ASP A 515 -6.69 -11.63 23.86
C ASP A 515 -7.78 -12.62 23.42
N ILE A 516 -8.57 -12.22 22.43
CA ILE A 516 -9.53 -13.08 21.72
C ILE A 516 -9.20 -13.07 20.23
N LEU A 517 -9.02 -14.25 19.65
CA LEU A 517 -8.75 -14.44 18.23
C LEU A 517 -9.88 -15.24 17.57
N LEU A 518 -10.54 -14.62 16.60
CA LEU A 518 -11.70 -15.16 15.91
C LEU A 518 -11.36 -15.56 14.45
N PRO A 519 -11.79 -16.76 14.01
CA PRO A 519 -11.47 -17.26 12.66
C PRO A 519 -12.47 -16.72 11.61
N ASP A 520 -12.01 -15.85 10.71
CA ASP A 520 -12.83 -15.32 9.61
C ASP A 520 -12.91 -16.29 8.41
N LEU A 521 -14.00 -16.17 7.65
CA LEU A 521 -14.08 -16.69 6.29
C LEU A 521 -13.31 -15.78 5.35
N MET A 522 -12.54 -16.35 4.43
CA MET A 522 -11.91 -15.58 3.36
C MET A 522 -12.97 -14.98 2.43
N PRO A 523 -12.68 -13.84 1.77
CA PRO A 523 -13.56 -13.27 0.76
C PRO A 523 -13.94 -14.24 -0.38
N THR A 524 -13.11 -15.24 -0.66
CA THR A 524 -13.40 -16.33 -1.61
C THR A 524 -14.40 -17.39 -1.09
N GLU A 525 -14.67 -17.39 0.20
CA GLU A 525 -15.61 -18.27 0.91
C GLU A 525 -16.92 -17.51 1.22
N GLN A 526 -17.09 -16.30 0.69
CA GLN A 526 -18.21 -15.41 0.97
C GLN A 526 -18.79 -14.81 -0.31
N GLU A 527 -20.04 -14.40 -0.23
CA GLU A 527 -20.67 -13.56 -1.25
C GLU A 527 -20.39 -12.08 -0.94
N ASP A 528 -20.02 -11.31 -1.96
CA ASP A 528 -19.82 -9.86 -1.86
C ASP A 528 -19.83 -9.17 -3.23
N LEU A 529 -20.11 -7.87 -3.23
CA LEU A 529 -19.93 -6.99 -4.38
C LEU A 529 -18.55 -6.34 -4.30
N ILE A 530 -17.74 -6.45 -5.34
CA ILE A 530 -16.30 -6.13 -5.29
C ILE A 530 -16.00 -5.14 -6.40
N PRO A 531 -16.19 -3.82 -6.16
CA PRO A 531 -15.79 -2.80 -7.13
C PRO A 531 -14.27 -2.73 -7.19
N HIS A 532 -13.68 -2.41 -8.34
CA HIS A 532 -12.27 -2.08 -8.44
C HIS A 532 -11.91 -0.78 -7.68
N GLU A 533 -10.62 -0.51 -7.47
CA GLU A 533 -10.15 0.74 -6.86
C GLU A 533 -9.05 1.43 -7.67
N SER A 534 -8.28 0.70 -8.49
CA SER A 534 -7.19 1.28 -9.29
C SER A 534 -7.03 0.48 -10.58
N ALA A 535 -7.65 0.98 -11.65
CA ALA A 535 -7.68 0.33 -12.96
C ALA A 535 -7.77 1.30 -14.15
N GLY A 536 -7.13 2.47 -14.04
CA GLY A 536 -7.09 3.46 -15.14
C GLY A 536 -8.48 3.86 -15.63
N ASN A 537 -8.67 3.98 -16.93
CA ASN A 537 -9.98 4.31 -17.52
C ASN A 537 -10.98 3.16 -17.63
N MET A 538 -10.64 1.92 -17.26
CA MET A 538 -11.59 0.81 -17.26
C MET A 538 -11.99 0.47 -15.83
N ALA A 539 -13.22 0.85 -15.48
CA ALA A 539 -13.82 0.50 -14.22
C ALA A 539 -14.52 -0.87 -14.30
N TYR A 540 -14.57 -1.59 -13.19
CA TYR A 540 -15.34 -2.83 -13.10
C TYR A 540 -15.86 -3.10 -11.69
N VAL A 541 -16.88 -3.96 -11.62
CA VAL A 541 -17.44 -4.54 -10.41
C VAL A 541 -17.62 -6.04 -10.59
N ILE A 542 -17.27 -6.81 -9.56
CA ILE A 542 -17.33 -8.27 -9.55
C ILE A 542 -18.37 -8.71 -8.51
N LEU A 543 -19.22 -9.67 -8.85
CA LEU A 543 -20.03 -10.38 -7.86
C LEU A 543 -19.28 -11.67 -7.46
N GLY A 544 -18.69 -11.65 -6.26
CA GLY A 544 -18.04 -12.81 -5.68
C GLY A 544 -19.06 -13.79 -5.13
N GLN A 545 -18.83 -15.08 -5.34
CA GLN A 545 -19.63 -16.18 -4.83
C GLN A 545 -18.76 -17.12 -3.97
N PRO A 546 -19.33 -17.74 -2.93
CA PRO A 546 -18.59 -18.65 -2.07
C PRO A 546 -18.15 -19.89 -2.85
N ALA A 547 -16.83 -20.10 -2.92
CA ALA A 547 -16.26 -21.27 -3.59
C ALA A 547 -16.56 -22.56 -2.84
N THR A 548 -16.41 -22.53 -1.52
CA THR A 548 -16.60 -23.70 -0.66
C THR A 548 -17.60 -23.40 0.45
N SER A 549 -18.14 -24.44 1.08
CA SER A 549 -18.84 -24.30 2.34
C SER A 549 -17.90 -23.80 3.45
N PRO A 550 -18.43 -23.18 4.52
CA PRO A 550 -17.64 -22.81 5.68
C PRO A 550 -16.97 -24.03 6.32
N LYS A 551 -15.64 -24.06 6.33
CA LYS A 551 -14.88 -25.13 6.99
C LYS A 551 -14.65 -24.83 8.46
N PHE A 552 -14.69 -25.88 9.29
CA PHE A 552 -14.55 -25.78 10.75
C PHE A 552 -15.61 -24.85 11.37
N GLU A 553 -15.22 -24.02 12.34
CA GLU A 553 -16.12 -23.07 12.99
C GLU A 553 -15.93 -21.64 12.48
N ARG A 554 -15.39 -21.46 11.27
CA ARG A 554 -15.22 -20.13 10.68
C ARG A 554 -16.57 -19.46 10.45
N LYS A 555 -16.64 -18.15 10.72
CA LYS A 555 -17.82 -17.33 10.49
C LYS A 555 -17.43 -16.06 9.73
N PRO A 556 -18.35 -15.44 8.97
CA PRO A 556 -18.07 -14.17 8.31
C PRO A 556 -18.11 -13.01 9.31
N ILE A 557 -17.27 -11.99 9.10
CA ILE A 557 -17.23 -10.78 9.94
C ILE A 557 -18.60 -10.15 10.19
N TYR A 558 -19.47 -10.05 9.18
CA TYR A 558 -20.80 -9.45 9.36
C TYR A 558 -21.63 -10.21 10.39
N TRP A 559 -21.58 -11.55 10.37
CA TRP A 559 -22.24 -12.38 11.37
C TRP A 559 -21.64 -12.15 12.76
N MET A 560 -20.31 -12.17 12.88
CA MET A 560 -19.63 -11.98 14.18
C MET A 560 -20.03 -10.66 14.83
N LEU A 561 -20.01 -9.56 14.07
CA LEU A 561 -20.32 -8.24 14.59
C LEU A 561 -21.83 -8.03 14.79
N SER A 562 -22.69 -8.73 14.04
CA SER A 562 -24.13 -8.79 14.33
C SER A 562 -24.40 -9.48 15.68
N GLU A 563 -23.70 -10.56 15.99
CA GLU A 563 -23.82 -11.25 17.28
C GLU A 563 -23.34 -10.41 18.46
N VAL A 564 -22.24 -9.67 18.28
CA VAL A 564 -21.76 -8.68 19.26
C VAL A 564 -22.79 -7.57 19.42
N ALA A 565 -23.32 -7.00 18.32
CA ALA A 565 -24.33 -5.96 18.36
C ALA A 565 -25.58 -6.40 19.14
N ARG A 566 -26.06 -7.64 18.93
CA ARG A 566 -27.19 -8.21 19.68
C ARG A 566 -26.94 -8.25 21.18
N ARG A 567 -25.73 -8.64 21.58
CA ARG A 567 -25.33 -8.67 22.99
C ARG A 567 -25.17 -7.26 23.57
N LEU A 568 -24.78 -6.26 22.77
CA LEU A 568 -24.71 -4.87 23.19
C LEU A 568 -26.10 -4.25 23.43
N GLY A 569 -27.10 -4.63 22.63
CA GLY A 569 -28.50 -4.27 22.85
C GLY A 569 -29.35 -4.32 21.57
N PRO A 570 -30.69 -4.37 21.69
CA PRO A 570 -31.60 -4.45 20.52
C PRO A 570 -31.46 -3.25 19.59
N ASP A 571 -31.29 -2.04 20.13
CA ASP A 571 -31.12 -0.82 19.33
C ASP A 571 -29.80 -0.85 18.54
N VAL A 572 -28.70 -1.24 19.19
CA VAL A 572 -27.39 -1.39 18.56
C VAL A 572 -27.45 -2.42 17.42
N TRP A 573 -28.13 -3.55 17.64
CA TRP A 573 -28.34 -4.58 16.63
C TRP A 573 -29.17 -4.09 15.45
N GLN A 574 -30.29 -3.42 15.72
CA GLN A 574 -31.15 -2.90 14.65
C GLN A 574 -30.45 -1.81 13.85
N THR A 575 -29.72 -0.90 14.49
CA THR A 575 -28.93 0.14 13.80
C THR A 575 -27.78 -0.46 12.98
N PHE A 576 -27.07 -1.46 13.52
CA PHE A 576 -25.99 -2.12 12.80
C PHE A 576 -26.49 -2.88 11.57
N THR A 577 -27.53 -3.70 11.73
CA THR A 577 -28.01 -4.62 10.68
C THR A 577 -29.01 -3.99 9.71
N GLU A 578 -29.75 -2.98 10.16
CA GLU A 578 -30.98 -2.49 9.52
C GLU A 578 -31.97 -3.62 9.18
N GLY A 579 -31.98 -4.70 9.98
CA GLY A 579 -32.80 -5.88 9.75
C GLY A 579 -32.38 -6.73 8.55
N ARG A 580 -31.21 -6.49 7.93
CA ARG A 580 -30.71 -7.25 6.77
C ARG A 580 -29.65 -8.26 7.17
N THR A 581 -29.69 -9.42 6.53
CA THR A 581 -28.58 -10.37 6.44
C THR A 581 -27.48 -9.86 5.49
N GLN A 582 -26.29 -10.47 5.53
CA GLN A 582 -25.21 -10.12 4.59
C GLN A 582 -25.66 -10.30 3.13
N HIS A 583 -26.37 -11.39 2.83
CA HIS A 583 -26.90 -11.66 1.49
C HIS A 583 -27.87 -10.56 1.01
N GLU A 584 -28.78 -10.12 1.88
CA GLU A 584 -29.72 -9.04 1.56
C GLU A 584 -29.01 -7.70 1.36
N TRP A 585 -27.93 -7.44 2.11
CA TRP A 585 -27.07 -6.29 1.86
C TRP A 585 -26.38 -6.36 0.50
N VAL A 586 -25.77 -7.50 0.13
CA VAL A 586 -25.12 -7.64 -1.19
C VAL A 586 -26.14 -7.43 -2.32
N ARG A 587 -27.34 -8.01 -2.21
CA ARG A 587 -28.41 -7.79 -3.19
C ARG A 587 -28.80 -6.32 -3.28
N TYR A 588 -29.01 -5.66 -2.14
CA TYR A 588 -29.33 -4.23 -2.10
C TYR A 588 -28.26 -3.37 -2.78
N LEU A 589 -26.99 -3.63 -2.49
CA LEU A 589 -25.85 -2.90 -3.06
C LEU A 589 -25.72 -3.14 -4.57
N CYS A 590 -25.99 -4.36 -5.03
CA CYS A 590 -26.00 -4.70 -6.44
C CYS A 590 -27.09 -3.93 -7.20
N GLU A 591 -28.33 -3.93 -6.68
CA GLU A 591 -29.45 -3.20 -7.30
C GLU A 591 -29.20 -1.68 -7.31
N LYS A 592 -28.69 -1.11 -6.21
CA LYS A 592 -28.32 0.32 -6.15
C LYS A 592 -27.19 0.70 -7.10
N THR A 593 -26.21 -0.18 -7.27
CA THR A 593 -25.14 0.01 -8.25
C THR A 593 -25.69 -0.02 -9.68
N LYS A 594 -26.63 -0.92 -9.97
CA LYS A 594 -27.32 -1.01 -11.26
C LYS A 594 -28.20 0.21 -11.54
N GLU A 595 -28.88 0.78 -10.55
CA GLU A 595 -29.63 2.04 -10.72
C GLU A 595 -28.74 3.18 -11.28
N ARG A 596 -27.46 3.22 -10.91
CA ARG A 596 -26.47 4.18 -11.44
C ARG A 596 -25.79 3.73 -12.73
N ASN A 597 -25.89 2.44 -13.07
CA ASN A 597 -25.27 1.81 -14.22
C ASN A 597 -26.29 0.90 -14.93
N PRO A 598 -27.23 1.46 -15.72
CA PRO A 598 -28.37 0.70 -16.26
C PRO A 598 -27.99 -0.53 -17.11
N ASP A 599 -26.80 -0.50 -17.73
CA ASP A 599 -26.28 -1.61 -18.55
C ASP A 599 -25.66 -2.75 -17.71
N MET A 600 -25.53 -2.56 -16.39
CA MET A 600 -25.07 -3.61 -15.49
C MET A 600 -26.14 -4.71 -15.38
N PRO A 601 -25.76 -6.00 -15.51
CA PRO A 601 -26.69 -7.10 -15.27
C PRO A 601 -27.29 -7.05 -13.86
N ASP A 602 -28.52 -7.55 -13.67
CA ASP A 602 -29.07 -7.71 -12.31
C ASP A 602 -28.29 -8.73 -11.48
N TYR A 603 -28.60 -8.79 -10.20
CA TYR A 603 -27.95 -9.69 -9.26
C TYR A 603 -27.94 -11.17 -9.70
N GLU A 604 -29.03 -11.69 -10.27
CA GLU A 604 -29.09 -13.09 -10.70
C GLU A 604 -28.25 -13.33 -11.97
N GLN A 605 -28.26 -12.38 -12.92
CA GLN A 605 -27.40 -12.43 -14.10
C GLN A 605 -25.92 -12.31 -13.74
N MET A 606 -25.57 -11.46 -12.78
CA MET A 606 -24.20 -11.25 -12.31
C MET A 606 -23.58 -12.53 -11.73
N LYS A 607 -24.36 -13.46 -11.18
CA LYS A 607 -23.84 -14.77 -10.72
C LYS A 607 -23.22 -15.58 -11.85
N THR A 608 -23.73 -15.42 -13.07
CA THR A 608 -23.21 -16.13 -14.25
C THR A 608 -22.11 -15.33 -14.95
N VAL A 609 -22.31 -14.02 -15.13
CA VAL A 609 -21.37 -13.13 -15.84
C VAL A 609 -20.11 -12.85 -15.02
N GLY A 610 -20.23 -12.73 -13.68
CA GLY A 610 -19.14 -12.54 -12.74
C GLY A 610 -18.63 -11.10 -12.65
N ILE A 611 -18.36 -10.46 -13.78
CA ILE A 611 -17.78 -9.11 -13.87
C ILE A 611 -18.56 -8.21 -14.83
N TYR A 612 -18.82 -6.97 -14.40
CA TYR A 612 -19.28 -5.90 -15.28
C TYR A 612 -18.14 -4.89 -15.46
N LYS A 613 -17.80 -4.57 -16.71
CA LYS A 613 -16.71 -3.65 -17.09
C LYS A 613 -17.30 -2.45 -17.83
N ARG A 614 -16.78 -1.26 -17.55
CA ARG A 614 -17.16 -0.01 -18.23
C ARG A 614 -15.93 0.85 -18.46
N LYS A 615 -15.72 1.28 -19.70
CA LYS A 615 -14.71 2.27 -20.03
C LYS A 615 -15.23 3.67 -19.65
N CYS A 616 -14.35 4.54 -19.19
CA CYS A 616 -14.60 5.95 -18.99
C CYS A 616 -15.22 6.57 -20.26
N PRO A 617 -16.40 7.21 -20.16
CA PRO A 617 -17.06 7.84 -21.30
C PRO A 617 -16.21 8.94 -21.96
N ASP A 618 -15.42 9.66 -21.17
CA ASP A 618 -14.53 10.73 -21.63
C ASP A 618 -13.16 10.22 -22.13
N ASN A 619 -13.03 8.90 -22.29
CA ASN A 619 -11.79 8.14 -22.54
C ASN A 619 -10.76 8.19 -21.42
N HIS A 620 -10.50 9.35 -20.82
CA HIS A 620 -9.49 9.55 -19.78
C HIS A 620 -10.07 10.27 -18.57
N VAL A 621 -9.50 10.02 -17.40
CA VAL A 621 -9.71 10.87 -16.23
C VAL A 621 -8.65 11.96 -16.25
N VAL A 622 -9.08 13.21 -16.32
CA VAL A 622 -8.22 14.40 -16.28
C VAL A 622 -8.49 15.17 -15.01
N ALA A 623 -7.56 15.14 -14.06
CA ALA A 623 -7.72 15.79 -12.77
C ALA A 623 -7.80 17.31 -12.93
N PHE A 624 -8.74 17.95 -12.22
CA PHE A 624 -8.95 19.41 -12.25
C PHE A 624 -9.26 20.01 -13.63
N LYS A 625 -9.77 19.23 -14.59
CA LYS A 625 -10.16 19.71 -15.92
C LYS A 625 -11.15 20.89 -15.84
N SER A 626 -12.22 20.76 -15.07
CA SER A 626 -13.23 21.84 -14.94
C SER A 626 -12.66 23.12 -14.34
N PHE A 627 -11.75 23.00 -13.36
CA PHE A 627 -11.02 24.15 -12.79
C PHE A 627 -10.09 24.80 -13.84
N ARG A 628 -9.42 23.99 -14.67
CA ARG A 628 -8.54 24.50 -15.72
C ARG A 628 -9.33 25.26 -16.80
N GLU A 629 -10.49 24.76 -17.18
CA GLU A 629 -11.39 25.37 -18.17
C GLU A 629 -12.03 26.65 -17.65
N ASP A 630 -12.63 26.61 -16.46
CA ASP A 630 -13.24 27.78 -15.80
C ASP A 630 -12.99 27.75 -14.28
N PRO A 631 -11.92 28.44 -13.80
CA PRO A 631 -11.55 28.44 -12.38
C PRO A 631 -12.48 29.28 -11.51
N VAL A 632 -13.30 30.16 -12.10
CA VAL A 632 -14.26 30.99 -11.35
C VAL A 632 -15.51 30.17 -11.05
N ALA A 633 -16.02 29.43 -12.04
CA ALA A 633 -17.15 28.55 -11.86
C ALA A 633 -16.81 27.27 -11.09
N ASN A 634 -15.56 26.80 -11.18
CA ASN A 634 -15.10 25.55 -10.58
C ASN A 634 -13.85 25.75 -9.69
N PRO A 635 -13.95 26.55 -8.60
CA PRO A 635 -12.81 26.78 -7.72
C PRO A 635 -12.37 25.49 -7.02
N LEU A 636 -11.07 25.37 -6.73
CA LEU A 636 -10.55 24.28 -5.89
C LEU A 636 -11.04 24.39 -4.44
N SER A 637 -11.00 23.29 -3.69
CA SER A 637 -11.42 23.27 -2.27
C SER A 637 -10.43 23.92 -1.29
N THR A 638 -9.39 24.55 -1.81
CA THR A 638 -8.49 25.45 -1.07
C THR A 638 -9.21 26.75 -0.67
N PRO A 639 -8.82 27.41 0.43
CA PRO A 639 -9.39 28.70 0.84
C PRO A 639 -9.47 29.76 -0.27
N SER A 640 -8.44 29.86 -1.11
CA SER A 640 -8.40 30.84 -2.23
C SER A 640 -9.17 30.42 -3.48
N GLY A 641 -9.67 29.19 -3.56
CA GLY A 641 -10.21 28.60 -4.79
C GLY A 641 -9.16 28.28 -5.87
N LYS A 642 -7.86 28.48 -5.59
CA LYS A 642 -6.73 28.33 -6.52
C LYS A 642 -5.68 27.36 -5.98
N ILE A 643 -4.67 27.03 -6.78
CA ILE A 643 -3.52 26.25 -6.30
C ILE A 643 -2.69 27.09 -5.32
N GLU A 644 -2.62 26.69 -4.05
CA GLU A 644 -1.93 27.43 -2.99
C GLU A 644 -0.46 26.99 -2.87
N ILE A 645 0.42 27.57 -3.68
CA ILE A 645 1.87 27.34 -3.57
C ILE A 645 2.37 27.88 -2.23
N PHE A 646 1.91 29.06 -1.82
CA PHE A 646 2.05 29.55 -0.46
C PHE A 646 0.77 29.27 0.33
N SER A 647 0.89 28.52 1.43
CA SER A 647 -0.26 28.23 2.30
C SER A 647 -0.19 28.97 3.64
N GLU A 648 -1.06 29.97 3.82
CA GLU A 648 -1.22 30.67 5.10
C GLU A 648 -1.59 29.72 6.26
N ARG A 649 -2.38 28.68 5.96
CA ARG A 649 -2.74 27.66 6.95
C ARG A 649 -1.50 26.92 7.48
N LEU A 650 -0.54 26.62 6.60
CA LEU A 650 0.72 26.00 7.02
C LEU A 650 1.65 26.98 7.73
N ALA A 651 1.66 28.27 7.35
CA ALA A 651 2.37 29.30 8.10
C ALA A 651 1.86 29.40 9.55
N ASN A 652 0.53 29.39 9.73
CA ASN A 652 -0.07 29.39 11.06
C ASN A 652 0.28 28.13 11.87
N ILE A 653 0.21 26.95 11.26
CA ILE A 653 0.62 25.69 11.91
C ILE A 653 2.09 25.75 12.35
N ALA A 654 2.99 26.18 11.46
CA ALA A 654 4.42 26.29 11.76
C ALA A 654 4.72 27.22 12.95
N ASN A 655 3.91 28.27 13.14
CA ASN A 655 4.07 29.25 14.22
C ASN A 655 3.40 28.82 15.55
N THR A 656 2.43 27.91 15.52
CA THR A 656 1.58 27.60 16.68
C THR A 656 1.77 26.20 17.23
N TRP A 657 2.29 25.26 16.43
CA TRP A 657 2.54 23.90 16.87
C TRP A 657 3.82 23.78 17.68
N GLU A 658 3.83 22.82 18.60
CA GLU A 658 5.01 22.45 19.38
C GLU A 658 5.88 21.50 18.55
N LEU A 659 6.79 22.07 17.78
CA LEU A 659 7.71 21.33 16.91
C LEU A 659 9.07 21.16 17.57
N LYS A 660 9.71 20.01 17.35
CA LYS A 660 11.14 19.86 17.69
C LYS A 660 11.98 20.73 16.75
N ALA A 661 13.21 21.05 17.17
CA ALA A 661 14.10 21.95 16.41
C ALA A 661 14.38 21.48 14.97
N ASP A 662 14.35 20.17 14.74
CA ASP A 662 14.55 19.51 13.44
C ASP A 662 13.24 19.13 12.73
N GLU A 663 12.08 19.58 13.23
CA GLU A 663 10.77 19.39 12.59
C GLU A 663 10.36 20.62 11.80
N ILE A 664 10.34 20.49 10.47
CA ILE A 664 10.10 21.62 9.58
C ILE A 664 8.71 21.50 8.94
N ILE A 665 7.82 22.43 9.29
CA ILE A 665 6.60 22.74 8.54
C ILE A 665 6.82 24.09 7.86
N ASN A 666 6.62 24.16 6.54
CA ASN A 666 6.88 25.37 5.77
C ASN A 666 5.66 25.73 4.89
N PRO A 667 5.28 27.02 4.79
CA PRO A 667 4.20 27.45 3.91
C PRO A 667 4.47 27.17 2.43
N LEU A 668 5.74 27.10 2.02
CA LEU A 668 6.17 26.76 0.67
C LEU A 668 6.60 25.29 0.55
N PRO A 669 6.58 24.69 -0.66
CA PRO A 669 7.19 23.40 -0.96
C PRO A 669 8.72 23.51 -1.00
N VAL A 670 9.38 23.39 0.15
CA VAL A 670 10.84 23.53 0.27
C VAL A 670 11.55 22.19 0.41
N TYR A 671 12.86 22.16 0.20
CA TYR A 671 13.67 21.05 0.72
C TYR A 671 13.88 21.26 2.22
N ALA A 672 13.59 20.21 2.98
CA ALA A 672 13.86 20.14 4.41
C ALA A 672 14.67 18.87 4.67
N PRO A 673 15.88 18.95 5.25
CA PRO A 673 16.59 17.77 5.72
C PRO A 673 15.72 17.01 6.72
N GLY A 674 15.57 15.70 6.52
CA GLY A 674 14.82 14.84 7.42
C GLY A 674 15.74 14.15 8.41
N PHE A 675 15.25 13.90 9.63
CA PHE A 675 15.94 13.00 10.57
C PHE A 675 16.13 11.61 9.98
N GLU A 676 17.23 10.94 10.33
CA GLU A 676 17.69 9.69 9.73
C GLU A 676 17.74 9.73 8.18
N GLY A 677 17.98 10.93 7.64
CA GLY A 677 18.17 11.20 6.22
C GLY A 677 19.62 11.13 5.78
N HIS A 678 19.88 11.51 4.53
CA HIS A 678 21.21 11.48 3.93
C HIS A 678 22.21 12.42 4.62
N GLU A 679 21.75 13.54 5.15
CA GLU A 679 22.58 14.56 5.79
C GLU A 679 22.64 14.40 7.33
N ASP A 680 22.03 13.36 7.89
CA ASP A 680 21.96 13.17 9.34
C ASP A 680 23.32 12.69 9.91
N PRO A 681 23.86 13.34 10.96
CA PRO A 681 25.13 12.94 11.59
C PRO A 681 25.16 11.49 12.09
N ALA A 682 24.00 10.88 12.39
CA ALA A 682 23.93 9.48 12.80
C ALA A 682 24.46 8.51 11.72
N ARG A 683 24.71 8.97 10.49
CA ARG A 683 25.39 8.20 9.44
C ARG A 683 26.85 7.86 9.77
N GLU A 684 27.50 8.57 10.69
CA GLU A 684 28.83 8.18 11.15
C GLU A 684 28.80 6.82 11.86
N GLU A 685 27.73 6.54 12.61
CA GLU A 685 27.51 5.27 13.31
C GLU A 685 26.80 4.23 12.41
N PHE A 686 25.81 4.68 11.63
CA PHE A 686 24.96 3.84 10.78
C PHE A 686 24.99 4.35 9.32
N PRO A 687 26.03 4.00 8.53
CA PRO A 687 26.34 4.69 7.28
C PRO A 687 25.39 4.43 6.11
N LEU A 688 24.55 3.39 6.18
CA LEU A 688 23.67 2.98 5.09
C LEU A 688 22.24 3.44 5.35
N GLN A 689 21.62 4.08 4.36
CA GLN A 689 20.18 4.33 4.40
C GLN A 689 19.43 3.03 4.07
N LEU A 690 18.38 2.69 4.83
CA LEU A 690 17.52 1.53 4.59
C LEU A 690 16.11 1.97 4.21
N THR A 691 15.68 1.61 3.01
CA THR A 691 14.31 1.84 2.52
C THR A 691 13.53 0.54 2.36
N GLY A 692 12.21 0.62 2.59
CA GLY A 692 11.30 -0.45 2.26
C GLY A 692 10.76 -0.31 0.85
N PHE A 693 10.35 -1.42 0.22
CA PHE A 693 9.52 -1.37 -0.99
C PHE A 693 8.42 -2.43 -0.92
N HIS A 694 7.27 -2.13 -1.50
CA HIS A 694 6.19 -3.11 -1.59
C HIS A 694 6.63 -4.30 -2.45
N TYR A 695 6.51 -5.50 -1.88
CA TYR A 695 7.13 -6.67 -2.48
C TYR A 695 6.18 -7.45 -3.36
N LYS A 696 6.58 -7.76 -4.60
CA LYS A 696 5.71 -8.45 -5.58
C LYS A 696 5.12 -9.78 -5.09
N GLY A 697 5.84 -10.50 -4.21
CA GLY A 697 5.42 -11.76 -3.59
C GLY A 697 4.30 -11.64 -2.54
N ARG A 698 3.95 -10.43 -2.10
CA ARG A 698 2.95 -10.19 -1.05
C ARG A 698 2.20 -8.88 -1.26
N THR A 699 1.16 -8.66 -0.48
CA THR A 699 0.54 -7.34 -0.36
C THR A 699 0.56 -7.00 1.11
N HIS A 700 1.40 -6.03 1.47
CA HIS A 700 1.81 -5.84 2.85
C HIS A 700 2.33 -7.16 3.41
N SER A 701 1.72 -7.69 4.48
CA SER A 701 2.05 -9.01 5.02
C SER A 701 1.18 -10.16 4.51
N THR A 702 0.11 -9.89 3.77
CA THR A 702 -0.73 -10.96 3.21
C THR A 702 0.01 -11.71 2.12
N TYR A 703 -0.15 -13.03 2.09
CA TYR A 703 0.64 -14.00 1.31
C TYR A 703 2.08 -14.23 1.79
N GLY A 704 2.49 -13.60 2.90
CA GLY A 704 3.84 -13.74 3.44
C GLY A 704 4.22 -15.17 3.88
N ASN A 705 3.25 -16.06 4.02
CA ASN A 705 3.38 -17.48 4.39
C ASN A 705 3.21 -18.46 3.22
N ILE A 706 3.07 -17.98 1.97
CA ILE A 706 2.85 -18.88 0.82
C ILE A 706 4.19 -19.32 0.24
N ASP A 707 4.49 -20.62 0.38
CA ASP A 707 5.73 -21.30 -0.01
C ASP A 707 6.25 -20.93 -1.41
N VAL A 708 5.42 -21.08 -2.44
CA VAL A 708 5.82 -20.83 -3.83
C VAL A 708 6.13 -19.35 -4.08
N LEU A 709 5.48 -18.45 -3.33
CA LEU A 709 5.77 -17.02 -3.42
C LEU A 709 7.06 -16.67 -2.69
N GLN A 710 7.31 -17.27 -1.52
CA GLN A 710 8.59 -17.12 -0.81
C GLN A 710 9.77 -17.65 -1.64
N GLN A 711 9.59 -18.74 -2.37
CA GLN A 711 10.62 -19.30 -3.26
C GLN A 711 10.85 -18.41 -4.50
N ALA A 712 9.78 -17.96 -5.16
CA ALA A 712 9.89 -17.12 -6.35
C ALA A 712 10.36 -15.69 -6.03
N CYS A 713 10.06 -15.23 -4.81
CA CYS A 713 10.35 -13.90 -4.31
C CYS A 713 10.95 -14.06 -2.90
N PRO A 714 12.26 -14.39 -2.77
CA PRO A 714 12.91 -14.54 -1.47
C PRO A 714 13.00 -13.20 -0.73
N GLN A 715 12.89 -13.23 0.60
CA GLN A 715 13.08 -12.03 1.42
C GLN A 715 14.57 -11.80 1.65
N GLU A 716 15.10 -10.69 1.13
CA GLU A 716 16.53 -10.39 1.09
C GLU A 716 16.77 -8.89 1.29
N ILE A 717 17.93 -8.51 1.82
CA ILE A 717 18.40 -7.12 1.81
C ILE A 717 19.24 -6.87 0.56
N TRP A 718 18.88 -5.87 -0.21
CA TRP A 718 19.62 -5.43 -1.39
C TRP A 718 20.76 -4.53 -0.92
N ILE A 719 21.97 -4.80 -1.40
CA ILE A 719 23.16 -4.01 -1.11
C ILE A 719 23.98 -3.82 -2.40
N ASN A 720 24.50 -2.61 -2.62
CA ASN A 720 25.33 -2.31 -3.77
C ASN A 720 26.67 -3.09 -3.69
N PRO A 721 27.25 -3.55 -4.81
CA PRO A 721 28.53 -4.25 -4.81
C PRO A 721 29.69 -3.46 -4.18
N LEU A 722 29.70 -2.13 -4.26
CA LEU A 722 30.71 -1.28 -3.62
C LEU A 722 30.63 -1.38 -2.09
N ASP A 723 29.41 -1.24 -1.54
CA ASP A 723 29.18 -1.33 -0.10
C ASP A 723 29.40 -2.73 0.45
N ALA A 724 29.02 -3.75 -0.32
CA ALA A 724 29.20 -5.15 0.03
C ALA A 724 30.69 -5.52 0.09
N ARG A 725 31.49 -5.12 -0.92
CA ARG A 725 32.94 -5.36 -0.93
C ARG A 725 33.66 -4.72 0.25
N ALA A 726 33.31 -3.48 0.59
CA ALA A 726 33.88 -2.79 1.74
C ALA A 726 33.59 -3.50 3.08
N ARG A 727 32.57 -4.37 3.11
CA ARG A 727 32.11 -5.12 4.30
C ARG A 727 32.42 -6.62 4.23
N GLY A 728 33.13 -7.09 3.20
CA GLY A 728 33.41 -8.52 3.01
C GLY A 728 32.17 -9.40 2.79
N ILE A 729 31.09 -8.83 2.23
CA ILE A 729 29.81 -9.50 2.01
C ILE A 729 29.73 -10.00 0.56
N GLU A 730 29.44 -11.29 0.39
CA GLU A 730 29.15 -11.91 -0.90
C GLU A 730 27.64 -12.12 -1.11
N ASN A 731 27.23 -12.34 -2.35
CA ASN A 731 25.82 -12.60 -2.64
C ASN A 731 25.35 -13.92 -2.00
N GLY A 732 24.27 -13.86 -1.23
CA GLY A 732 23.69 -15.02 -0.54
C GLY A 732 24.18 -15.23 0.89
N ASP A 733 25.21 -14.50 1.32
CA ASP A 733 25.67 -14.48 2.71
C ASP A 733 24.52 -14.08 3.64
N VAL A 734 24.49 -14.67 4.83
CA VAL A 734 23.65 -14.17 5.92
C VAL A 734 24.36 -12.97 6.53
N VAL A 735 23.63 -11.88 6.73
CA VAL A 735 24.14 -10.63 7.27
C VAL A 735 23.30 -10.18 8.46
N ASN A 736 23.96 -9.53 9.42
CA ASN A 736 23.30 -8.77 10.46
C ASN A 736 22.96 -7.38 9.91
N VAL A 737 21.70 -6.95 10.03
CA VAL A 737 21.25 -5.60 9.71
C VAL A 737 20.68 -5.00 10.99
N PHE A 738 21.26 -3.89 11.46
CA PHE A 738 20.94 -3.38 12.79
C PHE A 738 21.07 -1.87 12.91
N ASN A 739 20.40 -1.34 13.92
CA ASN A 739 20.60 0.00 14.48
C ASN A 739 20.29 0.00 15.98
N LYS A 740 20.16 1.18 16.60
CA LYS A 740 19.87 1.30 18.04
C LYS A 740 18.55 0.67 18.49
N ARG A 741 17.60 0.43 17.58
CA ARG A 741 16.25 -0.08 17.90
C ARG A 741 16.16 -1.59 17.86
N GLY A 742 16.91 -2.23 16.96
CA GLY A 742 16.82 -3.67 16.78
C GLY A 742 17.80 -4.22 15.74
N GLN A 743 17.67 -5.51 15.50
CA GLN A 743 18.52 -6.27 14.60
C GLN A 743 17.73 -7.36 13.89
N MET A 744 18.15 -7.69 12.68
CA MET A 744 17.70 -8.86 11.94
C MET A 744 18.87 -9.61 11.30
N GLN A 745 18.65 -10.89 11.03
CA GLN A 745 19.54 -11.75 10.27
C GLN A 745 18.85 -12.23 9.00
N ILE A 746 19.38 -11.82 7.84
CA ILE A 746 18.76 -12.07 6.54
C ILE A 746 19.83 -12.25 5.46
N ARG A 747 19.45 -12.85 4.33
CA ARG A 747 20.36 -13.01 3.20
C ARG A 747 20.60 -11.68 2.47
N ALA A 748 21.85 -11.42 2.12
CA ALA A 748 22.25 -10.32 1.26
C ALA A 748 22.05 -10.67 -0.22
N LYS A 749 21.38 -9.77 -0.94
CA LYS A 749 21.35 -9.73 -2.40
C LYS A 749 22.29 -8.63 -2.87
N VAL A 750 23.50 -9.02 -3.26
CA VAL A 750 24.51 -8.08 -3.76
C VAL A 750 24.18 -7.77 -5.22
N THR A 751 23.76 -6.53 -5.52
CA THR A 751 23.24 -6.18 -6.84
C THR A 751 23.51 -4.73 -7.24
N PRO A 752 23.89 -4.45 -8.50
CA PRO A 752 24.07 -3.07 -8.99
C PRO A 752 22.74 -2.34 -9.20
N ARG A 753 21.59 -3.00 -9.01
CA ARG A 753 20.24 -2.42 -9.15
C ARG A 753 19.83 -1.50 -7.99
N ILE A 754 20.77 -1.09 -7.14
CA ILE A 754 20.56 -0.17 -6.02
C ILE A 754 21.81 0.71 -5.89
N ILE A 755 21.65 1.98 -5.54
CA ILE A 755 22.76 2.94 -5.50
C ILE A 755 23.69 2.69 -4.29
N PRO A 756 24.96 3.11 -4.36
CA PRO A 756 25.86 3.05 -3.21
C PRO A 756 25.35 3.86 -2.01
N GLY A 757 25.67 3.41 -0.79
CA GLY A 757 25.22 4.01 0.46
C GLY A 757 23.76 3.71 0.82
N VAL A 758 23.03 2.96 -0.02
CA VAL A 758 21.61 2.65 0.17
C VAL A 758 21.39 1.14 0.13
N THR A 759 20.56 0.68 1.06
CA THR A 759 20.04 -0.68 1.13
C THR A 759 18.52 -0.66 1.03
N ALA A 760 17.94 -1.74 0.53
CA ALA A 760 16.50 -1.85 0.43
C ALA A 760 16.02 -3.27 0.69
N MET A 761 14.81 -3.42 1.23
CA MET A 761 14.21 -4.75 1.40
C MET A 761 12.70 -4.74 1.22
N GLY A 762 12.15 -5.90 0.86
CA GLY A 762 10.71 -6.07 0.69
C GLY A 762 9.95 -5.82 1.99
N GLN A 763 8.97 -4.93 1.99
CA GLN A 763 8.13 -4.69 3.15
C GLN A 763 7.16 -5.87 3.39
N GLY A 764 6.78 -6.06 4.66
CA GLY A 764 5.68 -6.93 5.05
C GLY A 764 6.04 -8.40 5.27
N ALA A 765 7.33 -8.77 5.27
CA ALA A 765 7.72 -10.07 5.82
C ALA A 765 7.25 -10.20 7.28
N TRP A 766 6.86 -11.40 7.68
CA TRP A 766 6.36 -11.64 9.04
C TRP A 766 7.54 -11.68 9.99
N LEU A 767 7.41 -10.99 11.12
CA LEU A 767 8.38 -11.06 12.21
C LEU A 767 8.58 -12.52 12.66
N LYS A 768 9.83 -12.95 12.70
CA LYS A 768 10.29 -14.22 13.26
C LYS A 768 11.42 -13.95 14.25
N ALA A 769 11.04 -13.42 15.40
CA ALA A 769 11.93 -13.13 16.53
C ALA A 769 11.37 -13.77 17.81
N ASP A 770 12.27 -14.18 18.71
CA ASP A 770 11.90 -14.40 20.11
C ASP A 770 11.90 -13.04 20.83
N MET A 771 10.71 -12.43 20.93
CA MET A 771 10.57 -11.11 21.55
C MET A 771 10.83 -11.11 23.07
N PHE A 772 10.83 -12.29 23.70
CA PHE A 772 11.19 -12.46 25.12
C PHE A 772 12.66 -12.86 25.30
N GLY A 773 13.35 -13.21 24.22
CA GLY A 773 14.75 -13.62 24.18
C GLY A 773 15.64 -12.55 23.57
N ASP A 774 16.38 -12.94 22.53
CA ASP A 774 17.39 -12.09 21.86
C ASP A 774 16.79 -10.95 21.00
N LYS A 775 15.49 -11.01 20.72
CA LYS A 775 14.76 -10.07 19.84
C LYS A 775 15.35 -9.96 18.43
N VAL A 776 16.14 -10.93 17.97
CA VAL A 776 16.72 -10.94 16.62
C VAL A 776 15.67 -11.45 15.63
N ASP A 777 15.35 -10.63 14.63
CA ASP A 777 14.41 -11.04 13.60
C ASP A 777 15.08 -11.87 12.49
N HIS A 778 14.57 -13.08 12.26
CA HIS A 778 14.99 -13.95 11.16
C HIS A 778 13.99 -13.96 9.99
N GLY A 779 12.93 -13.15 10.08
CA GLY A 779 11.88 -13.03 9.07
C GLY A 779 12.16 -11.93 8.05
N GLY A 780 12.93 -10.90 8.41
CA GLY A 780 13.22 -9.74 7.57
C GLY A 780 12.12 -8.68 7.60
N SER A 781 11.44 -8.50 8.74
CA SER A 781 10.47 -7.44 8.98
C SER A 781 11.19 -6.12 9.23
N ILE A 782 11.23 -5.27 8.20
CA ILE A 782 11.89 -3.96 8.23
C ILE A 782 11.54 -3.11 9.45
N ASN A 783 10.32 -3.24 9.98
CA ASN A 783 9.81 -2.39 11.04
C ASN A 783 10.38 -2.67 12.44
N ILE A 784 11.20 -3.71 12.61
CA ILE A 784 12.04 -3.82 13.80
C ILE A 784 13.13 -2.74 13.85
N LEU A 785 13.46 -2.15 12.70
CA LEU A 785 14.51 -1.14 12.53
C LEU A 785 13.95 0.28 12.34
N THR A 786 12.64 0.48 12.26
CA THR A 786 12.05 1.78 11.91
C THR A 786 11.74 2.65 13.13
N SER A 787 11.87 3.96 12.97
CA SER A 787 11.63 4.92 14.05
C SER A 787 10.13 5.07 14.38
N PRO A 788 9.75 5.18 15.67
CA PRO A 788 8.37 5.49 16.07
C PRO A 788 8.05 6.98 15.92
N ARG A 789 9.02 7.82 15.53
CA ARG A 789 8.82 9.26 15.38
C ARG A 789 7.96 9.57 14.15
N PRO A 790 6.84 10.31 14.29
CA PRO A 790 5.99 10.67 13.16
C PRO A 790 6.59 11.82 12.34
N SER A 791 6.08 12.01 11.11
CA SER A 791 6.38 13.18 10.30
C SER A 791 5.77 14.47 10.90
N PRO A 792 6.32 15.67 10.66
CA PRO A 792 5.94 16.89 11.38
C PRO A 792 4.45 17.29 11.24
N LEU A 793 3.92 17.29 10.01
CA LEU A 793 2.60 17.85 9.69
C LEU A 793 1.50 16.79 9.76
N ALA A 794 1.65 15.72 8.99
CA ALA A 794 0.64 14.67 8.88
C ALA A 794 0.61 13.77 10.12
N LYS A 795 1.62 13.89 10.98
CA LYS A 795 1.93 12.93 12.03
C LYS A 795 1.95 11.49 11.49
N GLY A 796 2.36 11.32 10.22
CA GLY A 796 2.33 10.07 9.48
C GLY A 796 3.58 9.23 9.73
N ASN A 797 3.65 8.04 9.15
CA ASN A 797 4.76 7.12 9.38
C ASN A 797 5.90 7.34 8.35
N PRO A 798 7.13 7.67 8.80
CA PRO A 798 8.28 7.88 7.93
C PRO A 798 9.13 6.60 7.81
N SER A 799 8.50 5.49 7.45
CA SER A 799 9.13 4.15 7.49
C SER A 799 10.31 3.95 6.52
N HIS A 800 10.66 4.93 5.69
CA HIS A 800 11.84 4.89 4.80
C HIS A 800 12.97 5.83 5.25
N SER A 801 12.83 6.53 6.37
CA SER A 801 13.93 7.26 7.02
C SER A 801 14.54 6.37 8.09
N ASN A 802 15.49 5.53 7.67
CA ASN A 802 16.20 4.63 8.56
C ASN A 802 17.68 4.61 8.21
N LEU A 803 18.52 4.70 9.23
CA LEU A 803 19.95 4.45 9.12
C LEU A 803 20.28 3.11 9.77
N VAL A 804 21.12 2.32 9.10
CA VAL A 804 21.55 0.99 9.55
C VAL A 804 23.03 0.76 9.30
N GLN A 805 23.57 -0.23 10.00
CA GLN A 805 24.80 -0.91 9.63
C GLN A 805 24.46 -2.33 9.13
N VAL A 806 25.30 -2.83 8.22
CA VAL A 806 25.25 -4.22 7.75
C VAL A 806 26.62 -4.85 7.96
N THR A 807 26.65 -6.03 8.57
CA THR A 807 27.87 -6.83 8.75
C THR A 807 27.63 -8.27 8.34
N LYS A 808 28.67 -8.98 7.91
CA LYS A 808 28.60 -10.43 7.72
C LYS A 808 28.29 -11.11 9.06
N ALA A 809 27.34 -12.05 9.06
CA ALA A 809 26.83 -12.69 10.27
C ALA A 809 27.82 -13.65 10.93
#